data_AF-A0AAD4LMJ3-F1
#
_entry.id   AF-A0AAD4LMJ3-F1
#
_cell.length_a   1.000
_cell.length_b   1.000
_cell.length_c   1.000
_cell.angle_alpha   90.00
_cell.angle_beta   90.00
_cell.angle_gamma   90.00
#
_symmetry.space_group_name_H-M   'P 1'
#
loop_
_entity.id
_entity.type
_entity.pdbx_description
1 polymer ?
#
loop_
_entity_poly.entity_id
_entity_poly.type
_entity_poly.pdbx_seq_one_letter_code
_entity_poly.pdbx_strand_id
1 'polypeptide(L)'
;FKVSFNGRSRTIRHGTTSTVRIKFIPEFEGQFEATLQLVFSESQLGQFAVSRRLRAIAGSVEDHKRFESLTQEGYVPRSGSGQQIPPEKIIPLPNPARFGNLPEYELPQLVQEAVDSATFKRPYDKKAPGLIATLRPPELTMDSYAKYFTALLNVEEGQQQYLYVLLLDYIFVYPNRPHSVEFENKDEDLLPEVIVGDFLYLEDRQEDVYYDTRITNADVFLRGNLAVLKIFLEVPPSFNLYRGVQFLLRFRLNRVTLRRQYHALASSGGHLRHLLFPSDSDIKKPNRRLSKAEIDKLPLVNENIRDDEQQLQTVVSILQQPKGTVPFIIFGPPGTGKTSTVVESIMQLVRRDTSSKILACTPSNAAADLLAERLASAGLTVDQLLRLNARSRDIRSIPEEIREFSASPKPAKLRTYRVVLTTCSSAALLQALKIRAGHFSYIVIDEAAQADEPLALIPISAFSNNDTNVILAGDPHQLGPVMKSGPASEAGLGKSYLERLMLISEIYGLDTQAGKTIVDLQRNRRSHGAIIAWPNRYLYEDKMRAHAIPVVARLLLQSDVLPKKEFPLVFHGIKGRELRAKHSPSYLNIHEASVVRDYCQKLIEDRGHKIYAEEIGVIAPYKAQVRAIRELLRPAGLRDVTVGSVEQFQGQERKVIIFATTRSNSEVDKRKAMGFLQNRRRMNVAITRAQALLIVVGDPEVLGKDELWRTFLNYACVRKGWTGKAPSWNPREDVHVPGYKVMPRPGGVVEGESYVDGKSENIYRFFSRSEEAEEEAEEEEGTISW
;
A
#
# COMPACT_ATOMS: atom_id res chain seq x y z
N PHE A 1 -7.98 -36.73 10.34
CA PHE A 1 -7.41 -38.08 10.18
C PHE A 1 -8.24 -39.08 10.98
N LYS A 2 -8.64 -40.20 10.37
CA LYS A 2 -9.25 -41.35 11.03
C LYS A 2 -8.26 -42.52 10.91
N VAL A 3 -8.05 -43.24 11.99
CA VAL A 3 -7.08 -44.33 12.07
C VAL A 3 -7.80 -45.63 12.38
N SER A 4 -7.55 -46.67 11.61
CA SER A 4 -8.14 -48.00 11.80
C SER A 4 -7.09 -49.08 11.60
N PHE A 5 -7.08 -50.10 12.47
CA PHE A 5 -6.23 -51.27 12.31
C PHE A 5 -6.81 -52.20 11.24
N ASN A 6 -5.95 -52.76 10.38
CA ASN A 6 -6.40 -53.69 9.35
C ASN A 6 -6.57 -55.10 9.99
N GLY A 7 -7.81 -55.57 10.10
CA GLY A 7 -8.17 -56.85 10.71
C GLY A 7 -8.88 -56.74 12.06
N ARG A 8 -9.45 -57.86 12.54
CA ARG A 8 -10.26 -57.90 13.79
C ARG A 8 -9.43 -58.00 15.07
N SER A 9 -8.18 -58.46 14.98
CA SER A 9 -7.30 -58.65 16.14
C SER A 9 -6.35 -57.47 16.30
N ARG A 10 -6.29 -56.89 17.50
CA ARG A 10 -5.29 -55.88 17.90
C ARG A 10 -4.01 -56.52 18.47
N THR A 11 -3.92 -57.85 18.46
CA THR A 11 -2.75 -58.60 18.93
C THR A 11 -1.74 -58.71 17.80
N ILE A 12 -0.55 -58.15 18.01
CA ILE A 12 0.57 -58.19 17.07
C ILE A 12 1.46 -59.37 17.43
N ARG A 13 1.86 -60.18 16.45
CA ARG A 13 2.78 -61.32 16.66
C ARG A 13 4.14 -61.01 16.08
N HIS A 14 5.18 -61.47 16.77
CA HIS A 14 6.55 -61.39 16.30
C HIS A 14 6.68 -62.02 14.90
N GLY A 15 7.32 -61.32 13.97
CA GLY A 15 7.50 -61.76 12.58
C GLY A 15 6.28 -61.63 11.68
N THR A 16 5.20 -60.96 12.12
CA THR A 16 4.01 -60.70 11.30
C THR A 16 3.80 -59.21 11.05
N THR A 17 3.58 -58.82 9.79
CA THR A 17 3.27 -57.45 9.42
C THR A 17 1.85 -57.10 9.85
N SER A 18 1.71 -55.96 10.53
CA SER A 18 0.43 -55.37 10.91
C SER A 18 0.26 -54.03 10.21
N THR A 19 -0.89 -53.82 9.56
CA THR A 19 -1.16 -52.59 8.79
C THR A 19 -2.13 -51.69 9.54
N VAL A 20 -1.80 -50.40 9.61
CA VAL A 20 -2.71 -49.35 10.11
C VAL A 20 -3.15 -48.53 8.90
N ARG A 21 -4.46 -48.46 8.64
CA ARG A 21 -5.03 -47.57 7.62
C ARG A 21 -5.31 -46.20 8.22
N ILE A 22 -4.94 -45.16 7.49
CA ILE A 22 -5.13 -43.77 7.86
C ILE A 22 -5.95 -43.11 6.77
N LYS A 23 -7.20 -42.74 7.08
CA LYS A 23 -8.05 -41.96 6.16
C LYS A 23 -7.96 -40.48 6.52
N PHE A 24 -7.63 -39.65 5.55
CA PHE A 24 -7.64 -38.19 5.70
C PHE A 24 -8.81 -37.62 4.90
N ILE A 25 -9.67 -36.84 5.56
CA ILE A 25 -10.79 -36.12 4.94
C ILE A 25 -10.64 -34.68 5.40
N PRO A 26 -10.20 -33.76 4.52
CA PRO A 26 -10.05 -32.36 4.88
C PRO A 26 -11.41 -31.68 4.99
N GLU A 27 -11.57 -30.80 5.99
CA GLU A 27 -12.75 -29.94 6.12
C GLU A 27 -12.58 -28.60 5.37
N PHE A 28 -11.34 -28.26 5.00
CA PHE A 28 -10.96 -27.02 4.31
C PHE A 28 -9.59 -27.18 3.64
N GLU A 29 -9.23 -26.26 2.75
CA GLU A 29 -7.92 -26.25 2.09
C GLU A 29 -6.77 -25.86 3.03
N GLY A 30 -5.64 -26.54 2.88
CA GLY A 30 -4.43 -26.25 3.65
C GLY A 30 -3.60 -27.47 4.00
N GLN A 31 -2.68 -27.29 4.94
CA GLN A 31 -1.79 -28.32 5.45
C GLN A 31 -2.20 -28.79 6.84
N PHE A 32 -2.21 -30.10 7.00
CA PHE A 32 -2.66 -30.78 8.19
C PHE A 32 -1.54 -31.64 8.71
N GLU A 33 -1.13 -31.37 9.95
CA GLU A 33 -0.19 -32.20 10.68
C GLU A 33 -0.92 -32.89 11.83
N ALA A 34 -0.60 -34.17 12.05
CA ALA A 34 -1.06 -34.92 13.20
C ALA A 34 0.06 -35.82 13.71
N THR A 35 -0.02 -36.24 14.97
CA THR A 35 0.85 -37.29 15.50
C THR A 35 0.03 -38.55 15.69
N LEU A 36 0.35 -39.59 14.92
CA LEU A 36 -0.15 -40.94 15.18
C LEU A 36 0.66 -41.53 16.34
N GLN A 37 -0.02 -41.83 17.44
CA GLN A 37 0.58 -42.53 18.57
C GLN A 37 0.05 -43.97 18.60
N LEU A 38 0.94 -44.94 18.39
CA LEU A 38 0.64 -46.36 18.55
C LEU A 38 1.11 -46.79 19.93
N VAL A 39 0.16 -47.15 20.80
CA VAL A 39 0.45 -47.61 22.16
C VAL A 39 0.44 -49.13 22.18
N PHE A 40 1.56 -49.71 22.58
CA PHE A 40 1.77 -51.15 22.71
C PHE A 40 1.75 -51.50 24.19
N SER A 41 1.11 -52.62 24.53
CA SER A 41 1.08 -53.16 25.89
C SER A 41 1.58 -54.59 25.87
N GLU A 42 2.63 -54.87 26.63
CA GLU A 42 3.17 -56.21 26.81
C GLU A 42 3.13 -56.60 28.29
N SER A 43 2.72 -57.83 28.58
CA SER A 43 2.50 -58.35 29.94
C SER A 43 3.74 -58.35 30.83
N GLN A 44 4.95 -58.30 30.27
CA GLN A 44 6.22 -58.29 31.03
C GLN A 44 7.01 -56.97 30.93
N LEU A 45 6.83 -56.21 29.85
CA LEU A 45 7.62 -55.00 29.55
C LEU A 45 6.86 -53.68 29.79
N GLY A 46 5.57 -53.74 30.16
CA GLY A 46 4.74 -52.56 30.40
C GLY A 46 4.15 -51.96 29.12
N GLN A 47 3.77 -50.67 29.17
CA GLN A 47 3.26 -49.94 28.01
C GLN A 47 4.35 -49.05 27.40
N PHE A 48 4.49 -49.08 26.08
CA PHE A 48 5.33 -48.13 25.34
C PHE A 48 4.56 -47.54 24.15
N ALA A 49 4.98 -46.37 23.68
CA ALA A 49 4.32 -45.68 22.56
C ALA A 49 5.31 -45.37 21.44
N VAL A 50 4.91 -45.65 20.21
CA VAL A 50 5.62 -45.22 18.99
C VAL A 50 4.83 -44.08 18.36
N SER A 51 5.48 -42.93 18.24
CA SER A 51 4.90 -41.75 17.60
C SER A 51 5.38 -41.61 16.16
N ARG A 52 4.47 -41.26 15.26
CA ARG A 52 4.74 -40.95 13.85
C ARG A 52 4.05 -39.65 13.49
N ARG A 53 4.78 -38.73 12.84
CA ARG A 53 4.18 -37.50 12.30
C ARG A 53 3.51 -37.83 10.97
N LEU A 54 2.25 -37.45 10.86
CA LEU A 54 1.45 -37.50 9.65
C LEU A 54 1.38 -36.08 9.07
N ARG A 55 1.52 -35.97 7.76
CA ARG A 55 1.33 -34.73 7.01
C ARG A 55 0.40 -35.01 5.85
N ALA A 56 -0.60 -34.17 5.68
CA ALA A 56 -1.50 -34.18 4.53
C ALA A 56 -1.69 -32.77 4.02
N ILE A 57 -1.86 -32.64 2.71
CA ILE A 57 -2.08 -31.38 2.00
C ILE A 57 -3.42 -31.51 1.29
N ALA A 58 -4.33 -30.59 1.55
CA ALA A 58 -5.58 -30.44 0.82
C ALA A 58 -5.50 -29.18 -0.05
N GLY A 59 -5.58 -29.36 -1.36
CA GLY A 59 -5.48 -28.28 -2.34
C GLY A 59 -5.10 -28.81 -3.72
N SER A 60 -4.95 -27.91 -4.69
CA SER A 60 -4.60 -28.29 -6.07
C SER A 60 -3.18 -28.87 -6.18
N VAL A 61 -3.09 -30.14 -6.59
CA VAL A 61 -1.81 -30.81 -6.87
C VAL A 61 -1.06 -30.11 -8.00
N GLU A 62 -1.77 -29.62 -9.02
CA GLU A 62 -1.18 -28.88 -10.15
C GLU A 62 -0.52 -27.59 -9.69
N ASP A 63 -1.18 -26.82 -8.82
CA ASP A 63 -0.65 -25.56 -8.29
C ASP A 63 0.61 -25.82 -7.45
N HIS A 64 0.60 -26.88 -6.64
CA HIS A 64 1.77 -27.28 -5.85
C HIS A 64 2.96 -27.67 -6.73
N LYS A 65 2.73 -28.45 -7.79
CA LYS A 65 3.76 -28.81 -8.77
C LYS A 65 4.34 -27.57 -9.45
N ARG A 66 3.51 -26.56 -9.76
CA ARG A 66 3.96 -25.32 -10.39
C ARG A 66 4.97 -24.52 -9.55
N PHE A 67 4.87 -24.58 -8.22
CA PHE A 67 5.77 -23.86 -7.30
C PHE A 67 6.76 -24.78 -6.56
N GLU A 68 6.93 -26.03 -7.00
CA GLU A 68 7.71 -27.06 -6.30
C GLU A 68 9.19 -26.66 -6.10
N SER A 69 9.80 -25.99 -7.08
CA SER A 69 11.19 -25.51 -7.01
C SER A 69 11.44 -24.54 -5.83
N LEU A 70 10.43 -23.76 -5.45
CA LEU A 70 10.53 -22.80 -4.34
C LEU A 70 10.50 -23.46 -2.96
N THR A 71 10.04 -24.72 -2.87
CA THR A 71 9.89 -25.44 -1.59
C THR A 71 11.21 -26.02 -1.07
N GLN A 72 12.22 -26.15 -1.92
CA GLN A 72 13.44 -26.93 -1.64
C GLN A 72 14.64 -26.10 -1.17
N GLU A 73 14.70 -24.80 -1.49
CA GLU A 73 15.99 -24.07 -1.44
C GLU A 73 16.31 -23.34 -0.11
N GLY A 74 15.31 -23.08 0.75
CA GLY A 74 15.51 -22.37 2.02
C GLY A 74 15.97 -20.91 1.89
N TYR A 75 15.69 -20.07 2.88
CA TYR A 75 16.10 -18.65 2.83
C TYR A 75 17.55 -18.46 3.31
N VAL A 76 18.38 -17.84 2.48
CA VAL A 76 19.75 -17.41 2.81
C VAL A 76 19.85 -15.89 2.64
N PRO A 77 20.15 -15.12 3.71
CA PRO A 77 20.34 -13.67 3.59
C PRO A 77 21.55 -13.30 2.72
N ARG A 78 21.48 -12.17 2.02
CA ARG A 78 22.61 -11.64 1.25
C ARG A 78 23.71 -11.12 2.18
N SER A 79 24.97 -11.36 1.81
CA SER A 79 26.16 -10.82 2.48
C SER A 79 26.80 -9.73 1.61
N GLY A 80 26.45 -8.46 1.85
CA GLY A 80 27.14 -7.31 1.27
C GLY A 80 27.99 -6.58 2.32
N SER A 81 29.16 -6.05 1.93
CA SER A 81 29.94 -5.12 2.75
C SER A 81 29.51 -3.69 2.46
N GLY A 82 29.30 -2.90 3.51
CA GLY A 82 28.96 -1.47 3.47
C GLY A 82 30.06 -0.54 2.91
N GLN A 83 31.12 -1.09 2.31
CA GLN A 83 32.31 -0.32 1.99
C GLN A 83 32.06 0.64 0.82
N GLN A 84 32.42 1.90 1.05
CA GLN A 84 32.40 2.96 0.05
C GLN A 84 33.29 2.58 -1.14
N ILE A 85 32.81 2.89 -2.34
CA ILE A 85 33.58 2.70 -3.57
C ILE A 85 34.63 3.82 -3.65
N PRO A 86 35.93 3.51 -3.72
CA PRO A 86 36.96 4.53 -3.84
C PRO A 86 36.76 5.33 -5.14
N PRO A 87 36.70 6.69 -5.09
CA PRO A 87 36.42 7.51 -6.27
C PRO A 87 37.35 7.26 -7.45
N GLU A 88 38.63 6.95 -7.18
CA GLU A 88 39.65 6.65 -8.18
C GLU A 88 39.39 5.36 -8.97
N LYS A 89 38.54 4.46 -8.44
CA LYS A 89 38.13 3.22 -9.10
C LYS A 89 36.86 3.38 -9.93
N ILE A 90 36.21 4.55 -9.88
CA ILE A 90 34.97 4.81 -10.61
C ILE A 90 35.30 5.33 -12.01
N ILE A 91 34.85 4.62 -13.03
CA ILE A 91 34.88 5.05 -14.43
C ILE A 91 33.55 5.78 -14.70
N PRO A 92 33.56 7.13 -14.84
CA PRO A 92 32.33 7.90 -14.88
C PRO A 92 31.63 7.81 -16.26
N LEU A 93 30.30 7.89 -16.24
CA LEU A 93 29.51 8.09 -17.45
C LEU A 93 29.69 9.54 -17.94
N PRO A 94 30.06 9.80 -19.20
CA PRO A 94 30.23 11.17 -19.69
C PRO A 94 28.90 11.92 -19.74
N ASN A 95 28.91 13.16 -19.22
CA ASN A 95 27.80 14.10 -19.32
C ASN A 95 26.43 13.56 -18.83
N PRO A 96 26.33 13.01 -17.61
CA PRO A 96 25.03 12.71 -17.04
C PRO A 96 24.41 14.09 -16.83
N ALA A 97 23.37 14.46 -17.58
CA ALA A 97 22.71 15.76 -17.45
C ALA A 97 22.37 15.99 -15.97
N ARG A 98 23.28 16.65 -15.24
CA ARG A 98 23.17 16.83 -13.79
C ARG A 98 21.89 17.62 -13.61
N PHE A 99 21.03 17.14 -12.71
CA PHE A 99 19.66 17.60 -12.50
C PHE A 99 19.57 19.10 -12.14
N GLY A 100 19.79 20.00 -13.10
CA GLY A 100 19.82 21.44 -12.89
C GLY A 100 20.78 21.89 -11.76
N ASN A 101 20.73 23.19 -11.45
CA ASN A 101 21.49 23.82 -10.38
C ASN A 101 20.88 23.51 -8.99
N LEU A 102 20.57 22.24 -8.67
CA LEU A 102 20.19 21.90 -7.31
C LEU A 102 21.43 21.98 -6.40
N PRO A 103 21.36 22.58 -5.21
CA PRO A 103 22.47 22.55 -4.26
C PRO A 103 22.82 21.11 -3.86
N GLU A 104 24.09 20.88 -3.55
CA GLU A 104 24.52 19.65 -2.89
C GLU A 104 24.32 19.80 -1.39
N TYR A 105 23.88 18.71 -0.76
CA TYR A 105 23.68 18.62 0.69
C TYR A 105 24.50 17.41 1.16
N GLU A 106 25.53 17.65 1.94
CA GLU A 106 26.38 16.58 2.47
C GLU A 106 25.74 15.94 3.70
N LEU A 107 25.88 14.62 3.81
CA LEU A 107 25.48 13.92 5.03
C LEU A 107 26.45 14.28 6.16
N PRO A 108 25.96 14.46 7.40
CA PRO A 108 26.85 14.61 8.55
C PRO A 108 27.83 13.43 8.66
N GLN A 109 29.09 13.72 8.99
CA GLN A 109 30.14 12.70 9.07
C GLN A 109 29.75 11.50 9.96
N LEU A 110 29.15 11.76 11.13
CA LEU A 110 28.68 10.70 12.03
C LEU A 110 27.61 9.78 11.41
N VAL A 111 26.79 10.29 10.49
CA VAL A 111 25.79 9.49 9.76
C VAL A 111 26.50 8.62 8.73
N GLN A 112 27.46 9.19 7.99
CA GLN A 112 28.24 8.46 7.00
C GLN A 112 29.04 7.32 7.66
N GLU A 113 29.76 7.62 8.74
CA GLU A 113 30.50 6.62 9.53
C GLU A 113 29.59 5.49 10.04
N ALA A 114 28.35 5.81 10.42
CA ALA A 114 27.38 4.82 10.87
C ALA A 114 26.92 3.89 9.74
N VAL A 115 26.77 4.41 8.50
CA VAL A 115 26.49 3.64 7.29
C VAL A 115 27.67 2.74 6.95
N ASP A 116 28.87 3.29 6.88
CA ASP A 116 30.08 2.57 6.44
C ASP A 116 30.42 1.41 7.39
N SER A 117 30.18 1.60 8.69
CA SER A 117 30.39 0.58 9.71
C SER A 117 29.17 -0.34 9.95
N ALA A 118 28.10 -0.23 9.17
CA ALA A 118 26.94 -1.12 9.26
C ALA A 118 27.19 -2.44 8.49
N THR A 119 26.67 -3.54 9.03
CA THR A 119 26.77 -4.88 8.43
C THR A 119 25.44 -5.61 8.58
N PHE A 120 25.27 -6.76 7.91
CA PHE A 120 24.06 -7.57 8.11
C PHE A 120 23.85 -7.99 9.59
N LYS A 121 24.94 -8.28 10.33
CA LYS A 121 24.88 -8.64 11.76
C LYS A 121 24.63 -7.41 12.67
N ARG A 122 25.06 -6.23 12.23
CA ARG A 122 24.93 -4.95 12.95
C ARG A 122 24.32 -3.91 12.01
N PRO A 123 23.00 -3.95 11.76
CA PRO A 123 22.35 -3.09 10.79
C PRO A 123 22.35 -1.62 11.23
N TYR A 124 22.29 -0.70 10.26
CA TYR A 124 22.31 0.74 10.48
C TYR A 124 21.21 1.20 11.46
N ASP A 125 19.99 0.66 11.33
CA ASP A 125 18.86 0.99 12.19
C ASP A 125 19.13 0.83 13.70
N LYS A 126 20.09 -0.01 14.12
CA LYS A 126 20.47 -0.10 15.55
C LYS A 126 21.24 1.12 16.07
N LYS A 127 21.89 1.88 15.19
CA LYS A 127 22.64 3.11 15.50
C LYS A 127 21.78 4.37 15.35
N ALA A 128 20.77 4.31 14.47
CA ALA A 128 19.90 5.43 14.15
C ALA A 128 19.29 6.17 15.37
N PRO A 129 18.84 5.51 16.45
CA PRO A 129 18.34 6.23 17.63
C PRO A 129 19.38 7.16 18.29
N GLY A 130 20.66 6.74 18.33
CA GLY A 130 21.74 7.57 18.84
C GLY A 130 22.02 8.77 17.95
N LEU A 131 22.01 8.58 16.63
CA LEU A 131 22.17 9.67 15.65
C LEU A 131 21.05 10.71 15.78
N ILE A 132 19.80 10.26 15.96
CA ILE A 132 18.65 11.14 16.17
C ILE A 132 18.82 11.94 17.46
N ALA A 133 19.21 11.30 18.56
CA ALA A 133 19.42 11.97 19.84
C ALA A 133 20.52 13.04 19.77
N THR A 134 21.55 12.84 18.94
CA THR A 134 22.65 13.80 18.75
C THR A 134 22.28 14.95 17.79
N LEU A 135 21.61 14.65 16.67
CA LEU A 135 21.38 15.61 15.60
C LEU A 135 20.10 16.43 15.78
N ARG A 136 19.06 15.83 16.34
CA ARG A 136 17.72 16.41 16.37
C ARG A 136 17.58 17.37 17.55
N PRO A 137 17.16 18.62 17.34
CA PRO A 137 16.78 19.52 18.42
C PRO A 137 15.70 18.90 19.33
N PRO A 138 15.66 19.26 20.63
CA PRO A 138 14.72 18.67 21.58
C PRO A 138 13.28 19.09 21.31
N GLU A 139 13.07 20.33 20.87
CA GLU A 139 11.76 20.90 20.61
C GLU A 139 11.59 21.22 19.12
N LEU A 140 10.36 21.04 18.63
CA LEU A 140 9.97 21.44 17.28
C LEU A 140 9.25 22.79 17.34
N THR A 141 9.97 23.85 16.98
CA THR A 141 9.49 25.24 16.90
C THR A 141 9.84 25.81 15.54
N MET A 142 9.37 27.03 15.23
CA MET A 142 9.73 27.68 13.97
C MET A 142 11.25 27.84 13.79
N ASP A 143 11.98 28.14 14.87
CA ASP A 143 13.43 28.35 14.83
C ASP A 143 14.22 27.03 14.70
N SER A 144 13.69 25.94 15.25
CA SER A 144 14.31 24.62 15.17
C SER A 144 13.84 23.78 13.98
N TYR A 145 12.76 24.18 13.29
CA TYR A 145 12.06 23.41 12.26
C TYR A 145 12.97 22.81 11.19
N ALA A 146 13.77 23.65 10.52
CA ALA A 146 14.65 23.21 9.45
C ALA A 146 15.69 22.21 9.97
N LYS A 147 16.30 22.49 11.13
CA LYS A 147 17.30 21.60 11.76
C LYS A 147 16.67 20.28 12.20
N TYR A 148 15.47 20.32 12.76
CA TYR A 148 14.73 19.15 13.24
C TYR A 148 14.45 18.16 12.13
N PHE A 149 13.83 18.61 11.03
CA PHE A 149 13.53 17.73 9.92
C PHE A 149 14.77 17.34 9.10
N THR A 150 15.79 18.22 9.00
CA THR A 150 17.06 17.85 8.37
C THR A 150 17.74 16.71 9.14
N ALA A 151 17.75 16.76 10.48
CA ALA A 151 18.32 15.68 11.30
C ALA A 151 17.63 14.33 11.05
N LEU A 152 16.31 14.31 10.96
CA LEU A 152 15.56 13.09 10.66
C LEU A 152 15.77 12.62 9.21
N LEU A 153 15.82 13.55 8.26
CA LEU A 153 16.05 13.24 6.84
C LEU A 153 17.45 12.68 6.59
N ASN A 154 18.47 13.18 7.31
CA ASN A 154 19.83 12.63 7.28
C ASN A 154 19.84 11.16 7.72
N VAL A 155 19.09 10.80 8.77
CA VAL A 155 19.02 9.41 9.26
C VAL A 155 18.25 8.51 8.31
N GLU A 156 17.16 9.00 7.73
CA GLU A 156 16.42 8.29 6.68
C GLU A 156 17.30 8.05 5.44
N GLU A 157 18.05 9.06 5.00
CA GLU A 157 18.99 8.93 3.90
C GLU A 157 20.10 7.92 4.19
N GLY A 158 20.68 7.95 5.40
CA GLY A 158 21.69 6.97 5.81
C GLY A 158 21.16 5.53 5.76
N GLN A 159 19.92 5.31 6.22
CA GLN A 159 19.27 4.00 6.11
C GLN A 159 19.01 3.61 4.64
N GLN A 160 18.59 4.54 3.78
CA GLN A 160 18.43 4.27 2.34
C GLN A 160 19.76 3.87 1.69
N GLN A 161 20.85 4.57 2.01
CA GLN A 161 22.19 4.20 1.54
C GLN A 161 22.58 2.79 2.02
N TYR A 162 22.39 2.49 3.31
CA TYR A 162 22.67 1.16 3.87
C TYR A 162 21.89 0.05 3.13
N LEU A 163 20.59 0.23 2.90
CA LEU A 163 19.76 -0.76 2.21
C LEU A 163 20.20 -0.97 0.76
N TYR A 164 20.57 0.10 0.05
CA TYR A 164 21.06 0.01 -1.34
C TYR A 164 22.36 -0.79 -1.44
N VAL A 165 23.26 -0.69 -0.45
CA VAL A 165 24.49 -1.48 -0.41
C VAL A 165 24.24 -2.97 -0.14
N LEU A 166 23.10 -3.34 0.44
CA LEU A 166 22.72 -4.75 0.60
C LEU A 166 22.13 -5.38 -0.67
N LEU A 167 21.73 -4.55 -1.65
CA LEU A 167 21.13 -4.99 -2.91
C LEU A 167 22.22 -5.26 -3.96
N LEU A 168 23.02 -6.30 -3.68
CA LEU A 168 24.07 -6.78 -4.58
C LEU A 168 23.63 -8.05 -5.30
N ASP A 169 23.87 -8.12 -6.61
CA ASP A 169 23.62 -9.32 -7.40
C ASP A 169 24.65 -9.53 -8.51
N TYR A 170 25.00 -10.78 -8.78
CA TYR A 170 25.87 -11.11 -9.91
C TYR A 170 25.02 -11.26 -11.17
N ILE A 171 25.28 -10.39 -12.14
CA ILE A 171 24.54 -10.36 -13.39
C ILE A 171 25.46 -10.66 -14.58
N PHE A 172 24.90 -11.33 -15.57
CA PHE A 172 25.46 -11.32 -16.91
C PHE A 172 24.84 -10.14 -17.67
N VAL A 173 25.69 -9.30 -18.25
CA VAL A 173 25.26 -8.25 -19.17
C VAL A 173 25.52 -8.67 -20.62
N TYR A 174 24.67 -8.21 -21.52
CA TYR A 174 24.71 -8.51 -22.95
C TYR A 174 24.78 -7.21 -23.75
N PRO A 175 25.44 -7.19 -24.93
CA PRO A 175 25.51 -5.98 -25.74
C PRO A 175 24.14 -5.67 -26.35
N ASN A 176 23.72 -4.40 -26.32
CA ASN A 176 22.47 -3.95 -26.94
C ASN A 176 22.73 -3.05 -28.17
N ARG A 177 23.41 -1.92 -27.95
CA ARG A 177 23.83 -0.96 -28.99
C ARG A 177 25.13 -0.28 -28.56
N PRO A 178 25.82 0.52 -29.39
CA PRO A 178 27.02 1.23 -28.96
C PRO A 178 26.78 2.00 -27.65
N HIS A 179 27.68 1.83 -26.68
CA HIS A 179 27.59 2.39 -25.33
C HIS A 179 26.34 1.97 -24.54
N SER A 180 25.76 0.80 -24.84
CA SER A 180 24.63 0.25 -24.11
C SER A 180 24.68 -1.25 -23.96
N VAL A 181 24.40 -1.71 -22.73
CA VAL A 181 24.25 -3.12 -22.39
C VAL A 181 22.87 -3.39 -21.81
N GLU A 182 22.50 -4.66 -21.71
CA GLU A 182 21.25 -5.10 -21.11
C GLU A 182 21.48 -6.31 -20.19
N PHE A 183 20.61 -6.48 -19.19
CA PHE A 183 20.58 -7.71 -18.40
C PHE A 183 19.14 -8.13 -18.08
N GLU A 184 18.94 -9.43 -17.90
CA GLU A 184 17.66 -10.01 -17.49
C GLU A 184 17.61 -10.11 -15.97
N ASN A 185 16.63 -9.45 -15.35
CA ASN A 185 16.28 -9.72 -13.96
C ASN A 185 15.28 -10.88 -13.90
N LYS A 186 15.73 -12.02 -13.38
CA LYS A 186 14.91 -13.23 -13.23
C LYS A 186 14.10 -13.23 -11.92
N ASP A 187 14.39 -12.31 -11.01
CA ASP A 187 13.70 -12.17 -9.73
C ASP A 187 13.34 -10.71 -9.47
N GLU A 188 12.14 -10.31 -9.87
CA GLU A 188 11.59 -8.96 -9.65
C GLU A 188 11.54 -8.54 -8.16
N ASP A 189 11.64 -9.50 -7.23
CA ASP A 189 11.72 -9.20 -5.80
C ASP A 189 13.11 -8.74 -5.34
N LEU A 190 14.15 -9.02 -6.14
CA LEU A 190 15.56 -8.77 -5.78
C LEU A 190 16.09 -7.39 -6.20
N LEU A 191 15.37 -6.69 -7.08
CA LEU A 191 15.71 -5.32 -7.45
C LEU A 191 14.69 -4.35 -6.83
N PRO A 192 15.11 -3.16 -6.35
CA PRO A 192 14.18 -2.07 -6.08
C PRO A 192 13.40 -1.76 -7.37
N GLU A 193 12.24 -1.11 -7.25
CA GLU A 193 11.49 -0.68 -8.45
C GLU A 193 12.46 0.05 -9.39
N VAL A 194 12.69 -0.53 -10.56
CA VAL A 194 13.68 -0.04 -11.51
C VAL A 194 13.15 1.23 -12.12
N ILE A 195 13.75 2.36 -11.79
CA ILE A 195 13.36 3.67 -12.32
C ILE A 195 14.28 4.02 -13.48
N VAL A 196 13.69 4.21 -14.66
CA VAL A 196 14.44 4.72 -15.82
C VAL A 196 15.06 6.08 -15.46
N GLY A 197 16.35 6.22 -15.71
CA GLY A 197 17.15 7.38 -15.33
C GLY A 197 17.93 7.23 -14.02
N ASP A 198 17.70 6.17 -13.24
CA ASP A 198 18.52 5.87 -12.07
C ASP A 198 19.94 5.43 -12.46
N PHE A 199 20.86 5.56 -11.52
CA PHE A 199 22.27 5.22 -11.70
C PHE A 199 22.60 3.95 -10.93
N LEU A 200 23.54 3.18 -11.46
CA LEU A 200 24.08 2.00 -10.80
C LEU A 200 25.54 1.81 -11.18
N TYR A 201 26.27 1.07 -10.34
CA TYR A 201 27.63 0.66 -10.63
C TYR A 201 27.65 -0.79 -11.10
N LEU A 202 28.35 -1.04 -12.20
CA LEU A 202 28.80 -2.38 -12.56
C LEU A 202 30.23 -2.53 -12.03
N GLU A 203 30.39 -3.34 -10.98
CA GLU A 203 31.70 -3.70 -10.45
C GLU A 203 32.30 -4.82 -11.30
N ASP A 204 33.43 -4.52 -11.91
CA ASP A 204 34.31 -5.49 -12.54
C ASP A 204 35.39 -5.88 -11.55
N ARG A 205 35.28 -7.10 -11.01
CA ARG A 205 36.22 -7.62 -10.01
C ARG A 205 37.56 -8.04 -10.60
N GLN A 206 37.65 -8.24 -11.92
CA GLN A 206 38.90 -8.62 -12.56
C GLN A 206 39.79 -7.39 -12.71
N GLU A 207 39.19 -6.29 -13.14
CA GLU A 207 39.87 -5.01 -13.35
C GLU A 207 39.90 -4.13 -12.08
N ASP A 208 39.16 -4.52 -11.02
CA ASP A 208 39.01 -3.75 -9.77
C ASP A 208 38.49 -2.31 -10.01
N VAL A 209 37.54 -2.18 -10.94
CA VAL A 209 36.91 -0.91 -11.33
C VAL A 209 35.38 -0.97 -11.24
N TYR A 210 34.77 0.21 -11.18
CA TYR A 210 33.33 0.39 -11.09
C TYR A 210 32.89 1.30 -12.23
N TYR A 211 32.12 0.76 -13.17
CA TYR A 211 31.55 1.57 -14.23
C TYR A 211 30.29 2.27 -13.72
N ASP A 212 30.27 3.61 -13.74
CA ASP A 212 29.06 4.39 -13.50
C ASP A 212 28.14 4.25 -14.72
N THR A 213 26.92 3.82 -14.51
CA THR A 213 25.97 3.53 -15.59
C THR A 213 24.60 4.10 -15.27
N ARG A 214 23.78 4.25 -16.30
CA ARG A 214 22.44 4.82 -16.18
C ARG A 214 21.40 3.91 -16.80
N ILE A 215 20.30 3.69 -16.08
CA ILE A 215 19.15 2.95 -16.60
C ILE A 215 18.50 3.81 -17.68
N THR A 216 18.42 3.30 -18.91
CA THR A 216 17.85 4.03 -20.05
C THR A 216 16.47 3.55 -20.42
N ASN A 217 16.18 2.28 -20.15
CA ASN A 217 14.88 1.67 -20.37
C ASN A 217 14.75 0.41 -19.51
N ALA A 218 13.52 -0.03 -19.27
CA ALA A 218 13.22 -1.34 -18.71
C ALA A 218 11.94 -1.85 -19.37
N ASP A 219 12.02 -3.04 -19.98
CA ASP A 219 10.89 -3.63 -20.69
C ASP A 219 10.62 -5.04 -20.14
N VAL A 220 9.34 -5.42 -20.08
CA VAL A 220 8.93 -6.75 -19.65
C VAL A 220 8.76 -7.64 -20.87
N PHE A 221 9.50 -8.74 -20.92
CA PHE A 221 9.45 -9.73 -21.99
C PHE A 221 8.79 -11.01 -21.51
N LEU A 222 7.99 -11.63 -22.37
CA LEU A 222 7.43 -12.96 -22.10
C LEU A 222 8.38 -14.04 -22.63
N ARG A 223 8.91 -14.88 -21.73
CA ARG A 223 9.62 -16.11 -22.09
C ARG A 223 8.74 -17.30 -21.71
N GLY A 224 7.96 -17.79 -22.68
CA GLY A 224 6.86 -18.72 -22.41
C GLY A 224 5.79 -18.04 -21.54
N ASN A 225 5.42 -18.67 -20.42
CA ASN A 225 4.43 -18.14 -19.49
C ASN A 225 5.01 -17.17 -18.45
N LEU A 226 6.33 -16.97 -18.42
CA LEU A 226 7.03 -16.14 -17.44
C LEU A 226 7.30 -14.74 -18.00
N ALA A 227 6.94 -13.73 -17.22
CA ALA A 227 7.39 -12.36 -17.46
C ALA A 227 8.80 -12.18 -16.90
N VAL A 228 9.71 -11.65 -17.71
CA VAL A 228 11.11 -11.37 -17.37
C VAL A 228 11.36 -9.88 -17.59
N LEU A 229 11.85 -9.19 -16.57
CA LEU A 229 12.21 -7.79 -16.68
C LEU A 229 13.60 -7.66 -17.30
N LYS A 230 13.70 -6.99 -18.45
CA LYS A 230 14.96 -6.70 -19.11
C LYS A 230 15.30 -5.23 -18.90
N ILE A 231 16.52 -4.97 -18.42
CA ILE A 231 16.96 -3.63 -18.02
C ILE A 231 18.09 -3.20 -18.94
N PHE A 232 17.98 -2.00 -19.49
CA PHE A 232 18.92 -1.43 -20.43
C PHE A 232 19.75 -0.35 -19.75
N LEU A 233 21.07 -0.46 -19.87
CA LEU A 233 22.04 0.44 -19.26
C LEU A 233 22.80 1.19 -20.34
N GLU A 234 23.03 2.47 -20.10
CA GLU A 234 24.05 3.26 -20.75
C GLU A 234 25.36 3.09 -19.99
N VAL A 235 26.44 2.80 -20.72
CA VAL A 235 27.77 2.52 -20.15
C VAL A 235 28.81 3.53 -20.66
N PRO A 236 29.90 3.78 -19.91
CA PRO A 236 30.97 4.65 -20.36
C PRO A 236 31.59 4.18 -21.68
N PRO A 237 32.18 5.08 -22.50
CA PRO A 237 32.85 4.70 -23.74
C PRO A 237 33.99 3.70 -23.59
N SER A 238 34.65 3.69 -22.43
CA SER A 238 35.72 2.76 -22.07
C SER A 238 35.21 1.40 -21.56
N PHE A 239 33.90 1.17 -21.50
CA PHE A 239 33.33 -0.10 -21.05
C PHE A 239 33.61 -1.21 -22.07
N ASN A 240 34.28 -2.27 -21.62
CA ASN A 240 34.57 -3.45 -22.43
C ASN A 240 33.75 -4.65 -21.94
N LEU A 241 33.11 -5.35 -22.87
CA LEU A 241 32.36 -6.56 -22.58
C LEU A 241 33.14 -7.80 -23.01
N TYR A 242 33.42 -8.69 -22.06
CA TYR A 242 34.08 -9.97 -22.32
C TYR A 242 33.10 -11.14 -22.14
N ARG A 243 33.23 -12.18 -22.97
CA ARG A 243 32.30 -13.30 -22.98
C ARG A 243 32.38 -14.10 -21.67
N GLY A 244 31.25 -14.27 -21.01
CA GLY A 244 31.13 -15.09 -19.80
C GLY A 244 31.50 -14.40 -18.49
N VAL A 245 31.80 -13.10 -18.50
CA VAL A 245 32.07 -12.33 -17.28
C VAL A 245 30.76 -11.95 -16.58
N GLN A 246 30.74 -12.13 -15.25
CA GLN A 246 29.69 -11.62 -14.38
C GLN A 246 30.14 -10.30 -13.75
N PHE A 247 29.23 -9.34 -13.71
CA PHE A 247 29.44 -8.08 -13.02
C PHE A 247 28.65 -8.10 -11.71
N LEU A 248 29.22 -7.51 -10.66
CA LEU A 248 28.47 -7.30 -9.42
C LEU A 248 27.71 -5.97 -9.54
N LEU A 249 26.39 -6.08 -9.55
CA LEU A 249 25.47 -4.94 -9.62
C LEU A 249 25.41 -4.24 -8.26
N ARG A 250 25.71 -2.93 -8.22
CA ARG A 250 25.49 -2.09 -7.03
C ARG A 250 24.55 -0.93 -7.34
N PHE A 251 23.44 -0.81 -6.60
CA PHE A 251 22.53 0.32 -6.77
C PHE A 251 23.11 1.60 -6.15
N ARG A 252 22.96 2.72 -6.86
CA ARG A 252 23.28 4.05 -6.34
C ARG A 252 21.98 4.75 -5.94
N LEU A 253 21.92 5.26 -4.71
CA LEU A 253 20.74 5.98 -4.24
C LEU A 253 20.49 7.23 -5.09
N ASN A 254 19.30 7.33 -5.68
CA ASN A 254 18.86 8.56 -6.36
C ASN A 254 18.48 9.62 -5.33
N ARG A 255 19.40 10.56 -5.08
CA ARG A 255 19.22 11.63 -4.07
C ARG A 255 18.36 12.80 -4.53
N VAL A 256 17.75 12.78 -5.72
CA VAL A 256 17.06 13.97 -6.27
C VAL A 256 15.92 14.44 -5.38
N THR A 257 15.04 13.54 -4.95
CA THR A 257 13.92 13.90 -4.06
C THR A 257 14.43 14.35 -2.68
N LEU A 258 15.40 13.64 -2.09
CA LEU A 258 16.03 14.02 -0.82
C LEU A 258 16.65 15.43 -0.89
N ARG A 259 17.40 15.73 -1.96
CA ARG A 259 18.00 17.06 -2.16
C ARG A 259 16.95 18.16 -2.32
N ARG A 260 15.80 17.87 -2.95
CA ARG A 260 14.68 18.81 -3.01
C ARG A 260 14.05 19.04 -1.64
N GLN A 261 13.93 17.99 -0.81
CA GLN A 261 13.47 18.10 0.57
C GLN A 261 14.44 18.93 1.43
N TYR A 262 15.75 18.66 1.39
CA TYR A 262 16.75 19.50 2.07
C TYR A 262 16.69 20.95 1.60
N HIS A 263 16.52 21.19 0.29
CA HIS A 263 16.38 22.53 -0.25
C HIS A 263 15.11 23.25 0.25
N ALA A 264 13.99 22.53 0.31
CA ALA A 264 12.75 23.05 0.85
C ALA A 264 12.87 23.42 2.33
N LEU A 265 13.56 22.59 3.12
CA LEU A 265 13.87 22.84 4.54
C LEU A 265 14.82 24.03 4.71
N ALA A 266 15.88 24.11 3.92
CA ALA A 266 16.82 25.24 3.95
C ALA A 266 16.14 26.59 3.61
N SER A 267 15.04 26.53 2.85
CA SER A 267 14.25 27.70 2.45
C SER A 267 13.08 28.00 3.40
N SER A 268 12.91 27.22 4.49
CA SER A 268 11.81 27.39 5.44
C SER A 268 12.07 28.50 6.46
N GLY A 269 11.85 29.74 6.03
CA GLY A 269 12.02 30.94 6.86
C GLY A 269 10.73 31.41 7.55
N GLY A 270 10.83 32.50 8.33
CA GLY A 270 9.73 33.04 9.13
C GLY A 270 8.46 33.44 8.35
N HIS A 271 8.56 33.67 7.05
CA HIS A 271 7.39 33.91 6.19
C HIS A 271 6.40 32.73 6.16
N LEU A 272 6.87 31.50 6.44
CA LEU A 272 6.03 30.30 6.52
C LEU A 272 5.45 30.04 7.92
N ARG A 273 5.69 30.91 8.91
CA ARG A 273 5.28 30.68 10.31
C ARG A 273 3.79 30.34 10.43
N HIS A 274 2.92 31.11 9.78
CA HIS A 274 1.47 30.90 9.78
C HIS A 274 1.02 29.61 9.09
N LEU A 275 1.87 28.99 8.27
CA LEU A 275 1.62 27.70 7.63
C LEU A 275 2.16 26.55 8.47
N LEU A 276 3.34 26.70 9.08
CA LEU A 276 4.02 25.62 9.80
C LEU A 276 3.61 25.54 11.28
N PHE A 277 3.42 26.68 11.93
CA PHE A 277 3.08 26.82 13.35
C PHE A 277 1.94 27.85 13.51
N PRO A 278 0.74 27.56 12.97
CA PRO A 278 -0.38 28.48 13.02
C PRO A 278 -0.84 28.77 14.46
N SER A 279 -1.29 30.00 14.70
CA SER A 279 -2.03 30.38 15.92
C SER A 279 -3.36 31.05 15.58
N ASP A 280 -4.20 31.30 16.59
CA ASP A 280 -5.54 31.87 16.40
C ASP A 280 -5.52 33.22 15.65
N SER A 281 -4.47 34.02 15.88
CA SER A 281 -4.21 35.28 15.17
C SER A 281 -4.02 35.14 13.66
N ASP A 282 -3.65 33.95 13.17
CA ASP A 282 -3.42 33.69 11.75
C ASP A 282 -4.72 33.27 11.03
N ILE A 283 -5.78 32.95 11.79
CA ILE A 283 -7.11 32.64 11.25
C ILE A 283 -7.77 33.95 10.84
N LYS A 284 -7.71 34.24 9.54
CA LYS A 284 -8.28 35.46 8.97
C LYS A 284 -9.76 35.25 8.68
N LYS A 285 -10.57 36.27 8.97
CA LYS A 285 -12.02 36.24 8.66
C LYS A 285 -12.28 36.59 7.20
N PRO A 286 -13.24 35.92 6.53
CA PRO A 286 -13.62 36.24 5.15
C PRO A 286 -14.08 37.69 5.02
N ASN A 287 -13.52 38.43 4.05
CA ASN A 287 -13.94 39.80 3.75
C ASN A 287 -15.39 39.86 3.22
N ARG A 288 -15.86 38.77 2.60
CA ARG A 288 -17.22 38.60 2.11
C ARG A 288 -17.67 37.16 2.30
N ARG A 289 -18.87 36.98 2.84
CA ARG A 289 -19.58 35.69 2.88
C ARG A 289 -20.53 35.61 1.70
N LEU A 290 -20.62 34.43 1.09
CA LEU A 290 -21.64 34.13 0.09
C LEU A 290 -22.99 34.02 0.79
N SER A 291 -24.01 34.66 0.23
CA SER A 291 -25.39 34.48 0.64
C SER A 291 -25.91 33.11 0.22
N LYS A 292 -26.97 32.63 0.87
CA LYS A 292 -27.62 31.36 0.51
C LYS A 292 -28.03 31.31 -0.97
N ALA A 293 -28.60 32.40 -1.49
CA ALA A 293 -28.97 32.50 -2.90
C ALA A 293 -27.78 32.41 -3.86
N GLU A 294 -26.59 32.85 -3.46
CA GLU A 294 -25.36 32.68 -4.26
C GLU A 294 -24.85 31.24 -4.19
N ILE A 295 -24.90 30.62 -3.01
CA ILE A 295 -24.51 29.21 -2.82
C ILE A 295 -25.42 28.29 -3.64
N ASP A 296 -26.73 28.51 -3.58
CA ASP A 296 -27.73 27.72 -4.32
C ASP A 296 -27.55 27.85 -5.84
N LYS A 297 -26.97 28.97 -6.32
CA LYS A 297 -26.70 29.23 -7.73
C LYS A 297 -25.28 28.85 -8.18
N LEU A 298 -24.46 28.25 -7.32
CA LEU A 298 -23.13 27.78 -7.72
C LEU A 298 -23.26 26.77 -8.87
N PRO A 299 -22.55 26.96 -9.99
CA PRO A 299 -22.55 26.03 -11.11
C PRO A 299 -21.59 24.87 -10.81
N LEU A 300 -22.07 23.89 -10.06
CA LEU A 300 -21.28 22.73 -9.63
C LEU A 300 -20.98 21.82 -10.82
N VAL A 301 -19.78 21.27 -10.89
CA VAL A 301 -19.46 20.21 -11.88
C VAL A 301 -20.11 18.90 -11.45
N ASN A 302 -20.01 18.57 -10.17
CA ASN A 302 -20.66 17.41 -9.60
C ASN A 302 -21.87 17.84 -8.77
N GLU A 303 -23.07 17.75 -9.34
CA GLU A 303 -24.31 18.14 -8.66
C GLU A 303 -24.59 17.33 -7.38
N ASN A 304 -24.01 16.13 -7.22
CA ASN A 304 -24.13 15.36 -5.97
C ASN A 304 -23.49 16.07 -4.75
N ILE A 305 -22.62 17.07 -4.97
CA ILE A 305 -22.06 17.90 -3.92
C ILE A 305 -23.12 18.81 -3.31
N ARG A 306 -24.15 19.20 -4.08
CA ARG A 306 -25.23 20.07 -3.59
C ARG A 306 -25.98 19.44 -2.42
N ASP A 307 -26.19 18.13 -2.49
CA ASP A 307 -26.89 17.37 -1.46
C ASP A 307 -25.95 16.91 -0.33
N ASP A 308 -24.64 17.18 -0.44
CA ASP A 308 -23.63 16.86 0.57
C ASP A 308 -23.21 18.12 1.33
N GLU A 309 -23.75 18.28 2.52
CA GLU A 309 -23.49 19.45 3.36
C GLU A 309 -21.99 19.66 3.60
N GLN A 310 -21.23 18.59 3.90
CA GLN A 310 -19.81 18.71 4.20
C GLN A 310 -18.98 19.06 2.95
N GLN A 311 -19.26 18.45 1.79
CA GLN A 311 -18.55 18.80 0.55
C GLN A 311 -18.91 20.22 0.09
N LEU A 312 -20.19 20.61 0.15
CA LEU A 312 -20.62 21.96 -0.21
C LEU A 312 -20.02 23.00 0.73
N GLN A 313 -20.04 22.75 2.03
CA GLN A 313 -19.38 23.62 3.03
C GLN A 313 -17.89 23.76 2.75
N THR A 314 -17.20 22.67 2.37
CA THR A 314 -15.78 22.70 1.99
C THR A 314 -15.55 23.66 0.82
N VAL A 315 -16.30 23.50 -0.28
CA VAL A 315 -16.18 24.35 -1.48
C VAL A 315 -16.46 25.81 -1.14
N VAL A 316 -17.52 26.08 -0.38
CA VAL A 316 -17.91 27.43 0.03
C VAL A 316 -16.85 28.07 0.92
N SER A 317 -16.30 27.33 1.89
CA SER A 317 -15.25 27.83 2.78
C SER A 317 -13.99 28.19 2.00
N ILE A 318 -13.54 27.34 1.07
CA ILE A 318 -12.38 27.59 0.20
C ILE A 318 -12.59 28.85 -0.64
N LEU A 319 -13.78 29.02 -1.23
CA LEU A 319 -14.13 30.20 -2.05
C LEU A 319 -14.16 31.51 -1.25
N GLN A 320 -14.29 31.44 0.07
CA GLN A 320 -14.36 32.60 0.96
C GLN A 320 -13.04 32.88 1.69
N GLN A 321 -12.03 32.02 1.56
CA GLN A 321 -10.80 32.17 2.32
C GLN A 321 -10.08 33.48 2.02
N PRO A 322 -9.76 34.29 3.04
CA PRO A 322 -8.83 35.40 2.89
C PRO A 322 -7.45 34.92 2.43
N LYS A 323 -6.73 35.79 1.73
CA LYS A 323 -5.36 35.50 1.29
C LYS A 323 -4.38 35.37 2.46
N GLY A 324 -3.50 34.38 2.37
CA GLY A 324 -2.44 34.09 3.35
C GLY A 324 -2.99 33.77 4.74
N THR A 325 -4.14 33.10 4.81
CA THR A 325 -4.63 32.53 6.08
C THR A 325 -3.98 31.15 6.32
N VAL A 326 -4.29 30.52 7.45
CA VAL A 326 -3.80 29.18 7.78
C VAL A 326 -4.23 28.15 6.72
N PRO A 327 -3.50 27.02 6.58
CA PRO A 327 -3.91 25.94 5.70
C PRO A 327 -5.36 25.49 5.95
N PHE A 328 -6.08 25.15 4.88
CA PHE A 328 -7.40 24.53 4.97
C PHE A 328 -7.28 23.01 4.84
N ILE A 329 -7.85 22.24 5.77
CA ILE A 329 -7.80 20.79 5.76
C ILE A 329 -9.15 20.20 5.31
N ILE A 330 -9.10 19.41 4.26
CA ILE A 330 -10.18 18.52 3.83
C ILE A 330 -9.85 17.14 4.38
N PHE A 331 -10.37 16.84 5.57
CA PHE A 331 -10.30 15.51 6.15
C PHE A 331 -11.48 14.68 5.63
N GLY A 332 -11.24 13.40 5.37
CA GLY A 332 -12.31 12.52 4.95
C GLY A 332 -11.86 11.06 4.91
N PRO A 333 -12.64 10.12 5.45
CA PRO A 333 -12.38 8.69 5.30
C PRO A 333 -12.37 8.19 3.82
N PRO A 334 -12.10 6.90 3.56
CA PRO A 334 -12.23 6.30 2.24
C PRO A 334 -13.62 6.51 1.65
N GLY A 335 -13.69 6.80 0.34
CA GLY A 335 -14.97 6.88 -0.38
C GLY A 335 -15.83 8.11 -0.07
N THR A 336 -15.36 9.08 0.73
CA THR A 336 -16.15 10.28 1.06
C THR A 336 -16.02 11.43 0.06
N GLY A 337 -15.30 11.21 -1.04
CA GLY A 337 -15.22 12.17 -2.15
C GLY A 337 -14.20 13.30 -1.97
N LYS A 338 -13.14 13.12 -1.17
CA LYS A 338 -12.04 14.10 -1.01
C LYS A 338 -11.55 14.68 -2.34
N THR A 339 -11.04 13.84 -3.24
CA THR A 339 -10.55 14.27 -4.56
C THR A 339 -11.64 14.93 -5.41
N SER A 340 -12.89 14.47 -5.34
CA SER A 340 -14.01 15.13 -6.04
C SER A 340 -14.28 16.53 -5.49
N THR A 341 -14.13 16.72 -4.17
CA THR A 341 -14.27 18.01 -3.50
C THR A 341 -13.11 18.95 -3.85
N VAL A 342 -11.89 18.40 -3.95
CA VAL A 342 -10.71 19.14 -4.45
C VAL A 342 -10.93 19.61 -5.88
N VAL A 343 -11.37 18.71 -6.78
CA VAL A 343 -11.68 19.04 -8.18
C VAL A 343 -12.73 20.15 -8.25
N GLU A 344 -13.85 20.00 -7.53
CA GLU A 344 -14.91 21.02 -7.50
C GLU A 344 -14.37 22.36 -7.00
N SER A 345 -13.60 22.36 -5.91
CA SER A 345 -13.00 23.59 -5.35
C SER A 345 -12.08 24.28 -6.36
N ILE A 346 -11.22 23.54 -7.06
CA ILE A 346 -10.35 24.05 -8.12
C ILE A 346 -11.19 24.66 -9.25
N MET A 347 -12.25 23.97 -9.69
CA MET A 347 -13.12 24.45 -10.77
C MET A 347 -13.84 25.75 -10.38
N GLN A 348 -14.36 25.85 -9.16
CA GLN A 348 -15.03 27.06 -8.69
C GLN A 348 -14.05 28.25 -8.57
N LEU A 349 -12.84 28.02 -8.07
CA LEU A 349 -11.78 29.05 -8.03
C LEU A 349 -11.41 29.53 -9.44
N VAL A 350 -11.26 28.59 -10.39
CA VAL A 350 -10.89 28.91 -11.78
C VAL A 350 -12.02 29.66 -12.51
N ARG A 351 -13.28 29.32 -12.27
CA ARG A 351 -14.42 29.97 -12.94
C ARG A 351 -14.72 31.36 -12.39
N ARG A 352 -14.53 31.56 -11.09
CA ARG A 352 -14.93 32.79 -10.41
C ARG A 352 -13.92 33.93 -10.55
N ASP A 353 -12.63 33.60 -10.64
CA ASP A 353 -11.56 34.60 -10.70
C ASP A 353 -10.55 34.28 -11.81
N THR A 354 -10.60 35.04 -12.90
CA THR A 354 -9.70 34.89 -14.07
C THR A 354 -8.24 35.25 -13.79
N SER A 355 -7.91 35.74 -12.59
CA SER A 355 -6.53 35.93 -12.12
C SER A 355 -6.00 34.76 -11.30
N SER A 356 -6.88 33.92 -10.74
CA SER A 356 -6.48 32.81 -9.87
C SER A 356 -5.63 31.75 -10.58
N LYS A 357 -4.51 31.38 -9.97
CA LYS A 357 -3.58 30.35 -10.47
C LYS A 357 -3.35 29.31 -9.40
N ILE A 358 -3.50 28.06 -9.77
CA ILE A 358 -3.52 26.93 -8.84
C ILE A 358 -2.35 26.01 -9.12
N LEU A 359 -1.54 25.73 -8.10
CA LEU A 359 -0.59 24.64 -8.10
C LEU A 359 -1.21 23.46 -7.36
N ALA A 360 -1.60 22.43 -8.11
CA ALA A 360 -2.07 21.18 -7.55
C ALA A 360 -0.92 20.17 -7.47
N CYS A 361 -0.77 19.53 -6.32
CA CYS A 361 0.31 18.61 -6.01
C CYS A 361 -0.24 17.31 -5.42
N THR A 362 0.44 16.20 -5.69
CA THR A 362 0.20 14.92 -5.03
C THR A 362 1.54 14.24 -4.68
N PRO A 363 1.58 13.31 -3.72
CA PRO A 363 2.81 12.57 -3.41
C PRO A 363 3.21 11.56 -4.49
N SER A 364 2.25 11.03 -5.26
CA SER A 364 2.47 9.97 -6.26
C SER A 364 1.96 10.35 -7.66
N ASN A 365 2.58 9.77 -8.69
CA ASN A 365 2.15 10.00 -10.08
C ASN A 365 0.72 9.52 -10.31
N ALA A 366 0.36 8.32 -9.83
CA ALA A 366 -0.99 7.76 -9.98
C ALA A 366 -2.09 8.70 -9.42
N ALA A 367 -1.85 9.31 -8.25
CA ALA A 367 -2.79 10.30 -7.70
C ALA A 367 -2.86 11.59 -8.53
N ALA A 368 -1.72 12.05 -9.06
CA ALA A 368 -1.71 13.23 -9.94
C ALA A 368 -2.38 12.95 -11.28
N ASP A 369 -2.32 11.73 -11.80
CA ASP A 369 -2.95 11.38 -13.06
C ASP A 369 -4.46 11.28 -12.89
N LEU A 370 -4.94 10.62 -11.83
CA LEU A 370 -6.35 10.59 -11.47
C LEU A 370 -6.93 12.01 -11.29
N LEU A 371 -6.17 12.90 -10.64
CA LEU A 371 -6.59 14.30 -10.48
C LEU A 371 -6.61 15.04 -11.82
N ALA A 372 -5.66 14.76 -12.73
CA ALA A 372 -5.62 15.33 -14.07
C ALA A 372 -6.82 14.89 -14.91
N GLU A 373 -7.12 13.58 -14.92
CA GLU A 373 -8.28 12.99 -15.61
C GLU A 373 -9.59 13.63 -15.14
N ARG A 374 -9.76 13.80 -13.83
CA ARG A 374 -10.97 14.43 -13.26
C ARG A 374 -11.07 15.92 -13.58
N LEU A 375 -9.97 16.65 -13.59
CA LEU A 375 -9.96 18.07 -13.96
C LEU A 375 -10.21 18.27 -15.46
N ALA A 376 -9.66 17.40 -16.31
CA ALA A 376 -9.96 17.37 -17.74
C ALA A 376 -11.44 17.06 -17.98
N SER A 377 -11.97 16.02 -17.33
CA SER A 377 -13.39 15.62 -17.39
C SER A 377 -14.33 16.70 -16.85
N ALA A 378 -13.87 17.53 -15.90
CA ALA A 378 -14.61 18.67 -15.38
C ALA A 378 -14.67 19.88 -16.34
N GLY A 379 -13.94 19.81 -17.46
CA GLY A 379 -13.97 20.80 -18.54
C GLY A 379 -12.77 21.74 -18.59
N LEU A 380 -11.65 21.46 -17.92
CA LEU A 380 -10.42 22.22 -18.16
C LEU A 380 -9.79 21.82 -19.49
N THR A 381 -9.47 22.81 -20.31
CA THR A 381 -8.82 22.62 -21.60
C THR A 381 -7.29 22.48 -21.49
N VAL A 382 -6.64 21.98 -22.53
CA VAL A 382 -5.18 21.89 -22.65
C VAL A 382 -4.45 23.22 -22.55
N ASP A 383 -5.14 24.36 -22.71
CA ASP A 383 -4.57 25.69 -22.51
C ASP A 383 -4.66 26.18 -21.06
N GLN A 384 -5.53 25.57 -20.26
CA GLN A 384 -5.79 25.94 -18.87
C GLN A 384 -5.10 25.00 -17.88
N LEU A 385 -5.01 23.70 -18.19
CA LEU A 385 -4.43 22.67 -17.35
C LEU A 385 -3.09 22.16 -17.93
N LEU A 386 -2.08 22.09 -17.08
CA LEU A 386 -0.80 21.43 -17.37
C LEU A 386 -0.54 20.31 -16.37
N ARG A 387 -0.34 19.08 -16.84
CA ARG A 387 0.20 17.96 -16.06
C ARG A 387 1.73 17.93 -16.22
N LEU A 388 2.45 18.55 -15.28
CA LEU A 388 3.92 18.60 -15.30
C LEU A 388 4.51 17.31 -14.71
N ASN A 389 5.18 16.53 -15.55
CA ASN A 389 5.81 15.26 -15.18
C ASN A 389 7.31 15.41 -14.89
N ALA A 390 7.85 14.46 -14.12
CA ALA A 390 9.30 14.33 -14.00
C ALA A 390 9.93 14.01 -15.37
N ARG A 391 11.14 14.52 -15.63
CA ARG A 391 11.86 14.28 -16.90
C ARG A 391 12.16 12.81 -17.17
N SER A 392 12.26 11.99 -16.12
CA SER A 392 12.48 10.55 -16.20
C SER A 392 11.21 9.73 -16.43
N ARG A 393 10.03 10.36 -16.40
CA ARG A 393 8.77 9.63 -16.53
C ARG A 393 8.59 9.14 -17.96
N ASP A 394 8.40 7.84 -18.13
CA ASP A 394 8.10 7.24 -19.42
C ASP A 394 6.73 7.71 -19.92
N ILE A 395 6.68 8.22 -21.15
CA ILE A 395 5.44 8.65 -21.82
C ILE A 395 4.43 7.51 -21.94
N ARG A 396 4.89 6.26 -22.10
CA ARG A 396 4.04 5.06 -22.19
C ARG A 396 3.30 4.76 -20.89
N SER A 397 3.81 5.27 -19.76
CA SER A 397 3.18 5.13 -18.44
C SER A 397 2.11 6.18 -18.14
N ILE A 398 1.89 7.13 -19.05
CA ILE A 398 0.89 8.18 -18.90
C ILE A 398 -0.42 7.72 -19.56
N PRO A 399 -1.56 7.75 -18.82
CA PRO A 399 -2.88 7.44 -19.37
C PRO A 399 -3.17 8.27 -20.61
N GLU A 400 -3.79 7.65 -21.62
CA GLU A 400 -4.00 8.26 -22.93
C GLU A 400 -4.79 9.57 -22.86
N GLU A 401 -5.79 9.57 -21.99
CA GLU A 401 -6.74 10.64 -21.71
C GLU A 401 -6.05 11.91 -21.20
N ILE A 402 -4.84 11.79 -20.62
CA ILE A 402 -4.09 12.95 -20.07
C ILE A 402 -2.76 13.21 -20.78
N ARG A 403 -2.45 12.48 -21.87
CA ARG A 403 -1.18 12.69 -22.61
C ARG A 403 -1.12 14.09 -23.20
N GLU A 404 -2.22 14.62 -23.73
CA GLU A 404 -2.26 15.97 -24.32
C GLU A 404 -2.03 17.08 -23.28
N PHE A 405 -2.38 16.84 -22.01
CA PHE A 405 -2.14 17.75 -20.89
C PHE A 405 -0.68 17.68 -20.38
N SER A 406 0.10 16.67 -20.80
CA SER A 406 1.41 16.33 -20.25
C SER A 406 2.60 16.94 -21.02
N ALA A 407 2.42 18.12 -21.62
CA ALA A 407 3.44 18.78 -22.41
C ALA A 407 4.65 19.27 -21.58
N SER A 408 5.79 19.47 -22.25
CA SER A 408 6.96 20.18 -21.69
C SER A 408 6.97 21.65 -22.17
N PRO A 409 6.26 22.57 -21.49
CA PRO A 409 6.09 23.92 -22.00
C PRO A 409 7.35 24.77 -21.86
N LYS A 410 7.54 25.70 -22.80
CA LYS A 410 8.47 26.82 -22.63
C LYS A 410 8.02 27.71 -21.45
N PRO A 411 8.93 28.41 -20.75
CA PRO A 411 8.59 29.24 -19.59
C PRO A 411 7.48 30.27 -19.82
N ALA A 412 7.37 30.83 -21.03
CA ALA A 412 6.31 31.78 -21.38
C ALA A 412 4.92 31.14 -21.34
N LYS A 413 4.75 29.96 -21.96
CA LYS A 413 3.49 29.19 -21.95
C LYS A 413 3.17 28.67 -20.55
N LEU A 414 4.19 28.26 -19.78
CA LEU A 414 3.99 27.80 -18.40
C LEU A 414 3.23 28.83 -17.55
N ARG A 415 3.55 30.12 -17.73
CA ARG A 415 2.92 31.22 -16.98
C ARG A 415 1.47 31.49 -17.39
N THR A 416 0.99 30.97 -18.52
CA THR A 416 -0.39 31.21 -18.97
C THR A 416 -1.37 30.20 -18.37
N TYR A 417 -0.91 29.00 -17.99
CA TYR A 417 -1.77 27.99 -17.38
C TYR A 417 -2.48 28.52 -16.13
N ARG A 418 -3.71 28.04 -15.94
CA ARG A 418 -4.60 28.34 -14.81
C ARG A 418 -4.38 27.34 -13.68
N VAL A 419 -4.16 26.08 -14.05
CA VAL A 419 -3.88 24.97 -13.13
C VAL A 419 -2.63 24.26 -13.60
N VAL A 420 -1.65 24.14 -12.72
CA VAL A 420 -0.46 23.30 -12.93
C VAL A 420 -0.52 22.16 -11.93
N LEU A 421 -0.54 20.93 -12.43
CA LEU A 421 -0.64 19.71 -11.66
C LEU A 421 0.66 18.90 -11.76
N THR A 422 1.26 18.58 -10.62
CA THR A 422 2.57 17.91 -10.53
C THR A 422 2.62 16.98 -9.32
N THR A 423 3.66 16.15 -9.20
CA THR A 423 3.98 15.56 -7.90
C THR A 423 4.68 16.59 -7.01
N CYS A 424 4.61 16.43 -5.67
CA CYS A 424 5.29 17.31 -4.71
C CYS A 424 6.78 17.45 -5.01
N SER A 425 7.48 16.33 -5.26
CA SER A 425 8.89 16.35 -5.65
C SER A 425 9.10 17.10 -6.98
N SER A 426 8.26 16.86 -8.00
CA SER A 426 8.43 17.49 -9.31
C SER A 426 8.09 18.98 -9.34
N ALA A 427 7.40 19.50 -8.31
CA ALA A 427 7.14 20.94 -8.18
C ALA A 427 8.43 21.78 -8.18
N ALA A 428 9.57 21.21 -7.75
CA ALA A 428 10.88 21.86 -7.83
C ALA A 428 11.29 22.22 -9.28
N LEU A 429 10.75 21.54 -10.30
CA LEU A 429 11.01 21.88 -11.71
C LEU A 429 10.47 23.28 -12.08
N LEU A 430 9.41 23.75 -11.42
CA LEU A 430 8.86 25.08 -11.66
C LEU A 430 9.84 26.19 -11.24
N GLN A 431 10.65 25.95 -10.21
CA GLN A 431 11.74 26.88 -9.82
C GLN A 431 12.80 26.96 -10.92
N ALA A 432 13.20 25.82 -11.49
CA ALA A 432 14.13 25.78 -12.62
C ALA A 432 13.57 26.48 -13.87
N LEU A 433 12.24 26.51 -14.02
CA LEU A 433 11.53 27.25 -15.07
C LEU A 433 11.25 28.72 -14.68
N LYS A 434 11.89 29.23 -13.62
CA LYS A 434 11.85 30.61 -13.15
C LYS A 434 10.43 31.08 -12.76
N ILE A 435 9.62 30.18 -12.20
CA ILE A 435 8.39 30.55 -11.49
C ILE A 435 8.78 31.02 -10.09
N ARG A 436 8.20 32.15 -9.66
CA ARG A 436 8.50 32.81 -8.37
C ARG A 436 7.39 32.55 -7.35
N ALA A 437 7.71 32.72 -6.07
CA ALA A 437 6.72 32.77 -4.99
C ALA A 437 5.61 33.80 -5.29
N GLY A 438 4.38 33.47 -4.92
CA GLY A 438 3.19 34.29 -5.20
C GLY A 438 2.66 34.18 -6.63
N HIS A 439 3.28 33.38 -7.51
CA HIS A 439 2.69 33.10 -8.83
C HIS A 439 1.36 32.36 -8.74
N PHE A 440 1.22 31.49 -7.74
CA PHE A 440 0.01 30.74 -7.46
C PHE A 440 -0.74 31.39 -6.30
N SER A 441 -2.03 31.66 -6.50
CA SER A 441 -2.93 32.12 -5.44
C SER A 441 -3.34 30.97 -4.52
N TYR A 442 -3.31 29.74 -5.02
CA TYR A 442 -3.58 28.53 -4.24
C TYR A 442 -2.54 27.44 -4.51
N ILE A 443 -2.11 26.78 -3.43
CA ILE A 443 -1.40 25.51 -3.47
C ILE A 443 -2.31 24.45 -2.87
N VAL A 444 -2.65 23.43 -3.66
CA VAL A 444 -3.50 22.32 -3.24
C VAL A 444 -2.66 21.06 -3.19
N ILE A 445 -2.64 20.35 -2.07
CA ILE A 445 -1.99 19.04 -1.95
C ILE A 445 -3.08 17.99 -1.69
N ASP A 446 -3.38 17.18 -2.70
CA ASP A 446 -4.26 16.01 -2.53
C ASP A 446 -3.44 14.81 -2.05
N GLU A 447 -4.08 13.89 -1.33
CA GLU A 447 -3.43 12.76 -0.64
C GLU A 447 -2.28 13.22 0.30
N ALA A 448 -2.40 14.41 0.91
CA ALA A 448 -1.37 15.04 1.73
C ALA A 448 -0.94 14.20 2.94
N ALA A 449 -1.78 13.27 3.41
CA ALA A 449 -1.45 12.34 4.48
C ALA A 449 -0.35 11.33 4.10
N GLN A 450 -0.12 11.07 2.80
CA GLN A 450 0.93 10.18 2.31
C GLN A 450 2.30 10.87 2.16
N ALA A 451 2.35 12.20 2.15
CA ALA A 451 3.60 12.94 2.00
C ALA A 451 4.24 13.18 3.37
N ASP A 452 5.52 12.84 3.52
CA ASP A 452 6.28 13.34 4.65
C ASP A 452 6.34 14.86 4.60
N GLU A 453 6.54 15.49 5.75
CA GLU A 453 6.51 16.94 5.85
C GLU A 453 7.56 17.65 4.98
N PRO A 454 8.84 17.21 4.92
CA PRO A 454 9.79 17.76 3.96
C PRO A 454 9.36 17.64 2.49
N LEU A 455 8.68 16.57 2.09
CA LEU A 455 8.17 16.38 0.72
C LEU A 455 7.02 17.35 0.41
N ALA A 456 6.04 17.48 1.33
CA ALA A 456 4.94 18.43 1.20
C ALA A 456 5.43 19.88 1.19
N LEU A 457 6.54 20.16 1.87
CA LEU A 457 7.14 21.48 1.94
C LEU A 457 7.72 21.96 0.62
N ILE A 458 8.13 21.08 -0.30
CA ILE A 458 8.73 21.45 -1.59
C ILE A 458 7.89 22.48 -2.37
N PRO A 459 6.59 22.23 -2.66
CA PRO A 459 5.76 23.24 -3.29
C PRO A 459 5.45 24.42 -2.36
N ILE A 460 5.28 24.19 -1.06
CA ILE A 460 4.88 25.22 -0.09
C ILE A 460 5.96 26.29 0.05
N SER A 461 7.19 25.92 0.40
CA SER A 461 8.28 26.88 0.64
C SER A 461 8.74 27.58 -0.64
N ALA A 462 8.62 26.92 -1.78
CA ALA A 462 9.04 27.48 -3.06
C ALA A 462 8.05 28.51 -3.63
N PHE A 463 6.76 28.33 -3.41
CA PHE A 463 5.72 29.05 -4.16
C PHE A 463 4.73 29.85 -3.34
N SER A 464 4.70 29.67 -2.00
CA SER A 464 3.81 30.46 -1.16
C SER A 464 4.39 31.84 -0.81
N ASN A 465 3.49 32.81 -0.63
CA ASN A 465 3.76 34.09 0.01
C ASN A 465 2.54 34.49 0.87
N ASN A 466 2.52 35.72 1.39
CA ASN A 466 1.40 36.24 2.20
C ASN A 466 0.06 36.36 1.44
N ASP A 467 0.05 36.12 0.13
CA ASP A 467 -1.14 36.15 -0.72
C ASP A 467 -1.56 34.75 -1.23
N THR A 468 -0.83 33.69 -0.85
CA THR A 468 -1.10 32.32 -1.27
C THR A 468 -1.85 31.55 -0.18
N ASN A 469 -2.92 30.87 -0.55
CA ASN A 469 -3.65 29.96 0.34
C ASN A 469 -3.20 28.52 0.10
N VAL A 470 -3.14 27.72 1.18
CA VAL A 470 -2.76 26.30 1.12
C VAL A 470 -3.97 25.44 1.48
N ILE A 471 -4.27 24.43 0.66
CA ILE A 471 -5.35 23.48 0.88
C ILE A 471 -4.74 22.07 0.92
N LEU A 472 -5.04 21.30 1.96
CA LEU A 472 -4.54 19.96 2.17
C LEU A 472 -5.72 19.00 2.22
N ALA A 473 -5.75 17.99 1.35
CA ALA A 473 -6.75 16.93 1.40
C ALA A 473 -6.09 15.60 1.74
N GLY A 474 -6.65 14.85 2.70
CA GLY A 474 -6.06 13.57 3.08
C GLY A 474 -6.76 12.88 4.24
N ASP A 475 -6.22 11.72 4.62
CA ASP A 475 -6.74 10.88 5.70
C ASP A 475 -5.58 10.26 6.51
N PRO A 476 -5.29 10.77 7.73
CA PRO A 476 -4.25 10.22 8.61
C PRO A 476 -4.45 8.76 9.03
N HIS A 477 -5.64 8.19 8.84
CA HIS A 477 -5.94 6.79 9.14
C HIS A 477 -5.70 5.85 7.95
N GLN A 478 -5.42 6.38 6.75
CA GLN A 478 -4.91 5.63 5.60
C GLN A 478 -3.39 5.66 5.54
N LEU A 479 -2.80 5.13 4.47
CA LEU A 479 -1.34 5.06 4.31
C LEU A 479 -0.70 6.44 4.50
N GLY A 480 0.33 6.46 5.34
CA GLY A 480 1.18 7.63 5.57
C GLY A 480 2.46 7.57 4.75
N PRO A 481 3.44 8.41 5.07
CA PRO A 481 4.75 8.41 4.41
C PRO A 481 5.45 7.06 4.53
N VAL A 482 6.06 6.62 3.43
CA VAL A 482 6.82 5.35 3.37
C VAL A 482 8.27 5.61 3.78
N MET A 483 8.59 5.30 5.03
CA MET A 483 9.92 5.47 5.61
C MET A 483 10.75 4.18 5.53
N LYS A 484 12.05 4.28 5.23
CA LYS A 484 12.97 3.14 5.31
C LYS A 484 13.56 2.98 6.71
N SER A 485 13.75 4.06 7.45
CA SER A 485 14.22 4.06 8.83
C SER A 485 13.03 4.04 9.79
N GLY A 486 12.87 2.92 10.49
CA GLY A 486 11.91 2.81 11.60
C GLY A 486 12.16 3.89 12.67
N PRO A 487 13.39 4.05 13.17
CA PRO A 487 13.72 5.10 14.14
C PRO A 487 13.39 6.52 13.67
N ALA A 488 13.72 6.90 12.43
CA ALA A 488 13.39 8.25 11.93
C ALA A 488 11.86 8.44 11.80
N SER A 489 11.16 7.39 11.37
CA SER A 489 9.69 7.36 11.31
C SER A 489 9.07 7.63 12.68
N GLU A 490 9.47 6.87 13.69
CA GLU A 490 9.00 6.99 15.09
C GLU A 490 9.36 8.35 15.70
N ALA A 491 10.52 8.90 15.33
CA ALA A 491 10.98 10.20 15.78
C ALA A 491 10.23 11.40 15.16
N GLY A 492 9.28 11.17 14.24
CA GLY A 492 8.38 12.20 13.72
C GLY A 492 8.33 12.30 12.21
N LEU A 493 9.29 11.75 11.48
CA LEU A 493 9.32 11.84 10.01
C LEU A 493 8.22 10.98 9.35
N GLY A 494 7.69 9.99 10.08
CA GLY A 494 6.55 9.17 9.66
C GLY A 494 5.18 9.85 9.85
N LYS A 495 5.14 11.07 10.41
CA LYS A 495 3.94 11.90 10.48
C LYS A 495 3.94 12.86 9.28
N SER A 496 2.83 12.90 8.56
CA SER A 496 2.68 13.87 7.46
C SER A 496 2.49 15.30 7.99
N TYR A 497 2.73 16.29 7.12
CA TYR A 497 2.42 17.69 7.44
C TYR A 497 0.95 17.88 7.83
N LEU A 498 0.02 17.24 7.10
CA LEU A 498 -1.41 17.25 7.41
C LEU A 498 -1.69 16.66 8.80
N GLU A 499 -1.12 15.50 9.10
CA GLU A 499 -1.29 14.84 10.40
C GLU A 499 -0.76 15.71 11.54
N ARG A 500 0.41 16.35 11.37
CA ARG A 500 0.97 17.25 12.39
C ARG A 500 0.07 18.46 12.64
N LEU A 501 -0.46 19.09 11.59
CA LEU A 501 -1.38 20.22 11.75
C LEU A 501 -2.66 19.81 12.47
N MET A 502 -3.24 18.66 12.14
CA MET A 502 -4.45 18.15 12.82
C MET A 502 -4.26 17.89 14.32
N LEU A 503 -3.02 17.78 14.81
CA LEU A 503 -2.72 17.70 16.25
C LEU A 503 -2.83 19.05 16.98
N ILE A 504 -2.88 20.17 16.26
CA ILE A 504 -3.07 21.52 16.82
C ILE A 504 -4.57 21.76 17.01
N SER A 505 -5.12 21.19 18.07
CA SER A 505 -6.57 21.14 18.33
C SER A 505 -7.26 22.51 18.38
N GLU A 506 -6.52 23.56 18.75
CA GLU A 506 -7.01 24.94 18.81
C GLU A 506 -7.30 25.50 17.41
N ILE A 507 -6.55 25.04 16.40
CA ILE A 507 -6.62 25.52 15.02
C ILE A 507 -7.39 24.56 14.12
N TYR A 508 -7.31 23.25 14.37
CA TYR A 508 -7.90 22.21 13.51
C TYR A 508 -8.84 21.25 14.26
N GLY A 509 -9.28 21.61 15.46
CA GLY A 509 -10.29 20.85 16.20
C GLY A 509 -11.63 20.87 15.47
N LEU A 510 -12.18 19.69 15.17
CA LEU A 510 -13.46 19.57 14.45
C LEU A 510 -14.62 20.20 15.23
N ASP A 511 -14.58 20.19 16.56
CA ASP A 511 -15.66 20.75 17.39
C ASP A 511 -15.69 22.29 17.38
N THR A 512 -14.55 22.95 17.16
CA THR A 512 -14.39 24.41 17.32
C THR A 512 -14.14 25.14 15.99
N GLN A 513 -13.51 24.46 15.03
CA GLN A 513 -12.99 25.04 13.80
C GLN A 513 -13.58 24.41 12.52
N ALA A 514 -14.57 23.53 12.64
CA ALA A 514 -15.31 22.99 11.49
C ALA A 514 -15.82 24.11 10.57
N GLY A 515 -15.56 23.96 9.27
CA GLY A 515 -15.92 24.92 8.22
C GLY A 515 -15.03 26.17 8.17
N LYS A 516 -14.15 26.42 9.15
CA LYS A 516 -13.22 27.57 9.15
C LYS A 516 -11.84 27.20 8.63
N THR A 517 -11.26 26.14 9.19
CA THR A 517 -9.90 25.66 8.88
C THR A 517 -9.88 24.19 8.52
N ILE A 518 -10.92 23.44 8.89
CA ILE A 518 -11.03 22.01 8.62
C ILE A 518 -12.48 21.63 8.31
N VAL A 519 -12.69 20.63 7.45
CA VAL A 519 -13.97 19.94 7.29
C VAL A 519 -13.73 18.43 7.32
N ASP A 520 -14.62 17.69 7.98
CA ASP A 520 -14.67 16.23 8.00
C ASP A 520 -15.78 15.74 7.05
N LEU A 521 -15.39 15.13 5.92
CA LEU A 521 -16.33 14.55 4.96
C LEU A 521 -16.84 13.20 5.46
N GLN A 522 -18.15 13.03 5.64
CA GLN A 522 -18.71 11.86 6.33
C GLN A 522 -19.48 10.87 5.44
N ARG A 523 -19.97 11.28 4.27
CA ARG A 523 -20.79 10.43 3.40
C ARG A 523 -19.94 9.54 2.50
N ASN A 524 -19.82 8.26 2.84
CA ASN A 524 -19.14 7.27 2.02
C ASN A 524 -20.02 6.90 0.81
N ARG A 525 -19.58 7.26 -0.40
CA ARG A 525 -20.27 6.98 -1.67
C ARG A 525 -19.74 5.75 -2.41
N ARG A 526 -18.82 5.01 -1.81
CA ARG A 526 -18.13 3.89 -2.46
C ARG A 526 -18.80 2.55 -2.15
N SER A 527 -18.95 2.26 -0.87
CA SER A 527 -19.08 0.88 -0.38
C SER A 527 -20.45 0.60 0.21
N HIS A 528 -20.86 -0.66 0.15
CA HIS A 528 -21.98 -1.16 0.96
C HIS A 528 -21.75 -0.90 2.46
N GLY A 529 -22.81 -0.57 3.20
CA GLY A 529 -22.74 -0.23 4.62
C GLY A 529 -22.08 -1.31 5.48
N ALA A 530 -22.34 -2.59 5.19
CA ALA A 530 -21.73 -3.72 5.90
C ALA A 530 -20.19 -3.80 5.76
N ILE A 531 -19.63 -3.31 4.65
CA ILE A 531 -18.18 -3.30 4.41
C ILE A 531 -17.53 -2.21 5.26
N ILE A 532 -18.15 -1.03 5.34
CA ILE A 532 -17.60 0.11 6.07
C ILE A 532 -17.95 0.13 7.55
N ALA A 533 -18.92 -0.67 8.01
CA ALA A 533 -19.36 -0.66 9.41
C ALA A 533 -18.22 -0.91 10.40
N TRP A 534 -17.37 -1.91 10.14
CA TRP A 534 -16.23 -2.20 10.99
C TRP A 534 -15.18 -1.06 11.00
N PRO A 535 -14.63 -0.60 9.86
CA PRO A 535 -13.66 0.50 9.89
C PRO A 535 -14.29 1.78 10.44
N ASN A 536 -15.59 2.03 10.25
CA ASN A 536 -16.27 3.19 10.84
C ASN A 536 -16.19 3.20 12.37
N ARG A 537 -16.58 2.08 13.00
CA ARG A 537 -16.58 1.95 14.44
C ARG A 537 -15.19 2.06 15.05
N TYR A 538 -14.23 1.34 14.46
CA TYR A 538 -12.90 1.24 15.05
C TYR A 538 -11.99 2.38 14.63
N LEU A 539 -12.09 2.93 13.42
CA LEU A 539 -11.09 3.89 12.92
C LEU A 539 -11.61 5.31 12.79
N TYR A 540 -12.93 5.51 12.78
CA TYR A 540 -13.57 6.80 12.44
C TYR A 540 -14.71 7.19 13.40
N GLU A 541 -14.75 6.59 14.60
CA GLU A 541 -15.67 6.98 15.69
C GLU A 541 -17.15 6.98 15.29
N ASP A 542 -17.55 6.06 14.41
CA ASP A 542 -18.93 5.94 13.90
C ASP A 542 -19.47 7.19 13.18
N LYS A 543 -18.59 8.07 12.69
CA LYS A 543 -18.95 9.31 11.99
C LYS A 543 -19.32 9.10 10.51
N MET A 544 -18.87 8.02 9.87
CA MET A 544 -19.22 7.77 8.48
C MET A 544 -20.70 7.37 8.30
N ARG A 545 -21.25 7.71 7.14
CA ARG A 545 -22.59 7.35 6.69
C ARG A 545 -22.54 6.71 5.31
N ALA A 546 -23.18 5.55 5.13
CA ALA A 546 -23.24 4.86 3.84
C ALA A 546 -24.20 5.57 2.88
N HIS A 547 -23.67 6.04 1.75
CA HIS A 547 -24.38 6.76 0.68
C HIS A 547 -23.95 6.27 -0.71
N ALA A 548 -23.42 5.04 -0.81
CA ALA A 548 -23.07 4.44 -2.09
C ALA A 548 -24.31 4.19 -2.95
N ILE A 549 -24.14 4.28 -4.27
CA ILE A 549 -25.22 4.05 -5.23
C ILE A 549 -25.74 2.61 -5.04
N PRO A 550 -27.05 2.42 -4.71
CA PRO A 550 -27.56 1.09 -4.35
C PRO A 550 -27.36 0.02 -5.42
N VAL A 551 -27.47 0.38 -6.70
CA VAL A 551 -27.27 -0.56 -7.83
C VAL A 551 -25.88 -1.19 -7.82
N VAL A 552 -24.84 -0.42 -7.46
CA VAL A 552 -23.47 -0.93 -7.38
C VAL A 552 -23.26 -1.63 -6.04
N ALA A 553 -23.60 -0.97 -4.93
CA ALA A 553 -23.32 -1.47 -3.59
C ALA A 553 -24.07 -2.77 -3.26
N ARG A 554 -25.24 -2.99 -3.86
CA ARG A 554 -26.06 -4.19 -3.63
C ARG A 554 -25.94 -5.25 -4.72
N LEU A 555 -25.04 -5.06 -5.68
CA LEU A 555 -24.91 -5.89 -6.89
C LEU A 555 -24.77 -7.38 -6.58
N LEU A 556 -24.04 -7.75 -5.51
CA LEU A 556 -23.67 -9.13 -5.21
C LEU A 556 -24.41 -9.71 -3.99
N LEU A 557 -25.43 -9.03 -3.45
CA LEU A 557 -26.10 -9.47 -2.20
C LEU A 557 -26.78 -10.84 -2.29
N GLN A 558 -27.13 -11.28 -3.51
CA GLN A 558 -27.75 -12.57 -3.76
C GLN A 558 -26.80 -13.59 -4.40
N SER A 559 -25.52 -13.28 -4.57
CA SER A 559 -24.54 -14.20 -5.18
C SER A 559 -24.24 -15.41 -4.29
N ASP A 560 -23.97 -16.55 -4.91
CA ASP A 560 -23.67 -17.82 -4.22
C ASP A 560 -22.28 -17.86 -3.60
N VAL A 561 -21.41 -16.91 -3.94
CA VAL A 561 -20.11 -16.73 -3.26
C VAL A 561 -20.28 -16.28 -1.80
N LEU A 562 -21.45 -15.76 -1.42
CA LEU A 562 -21.72 -15.28 -0.06
C LEU A 562 -22.17 -16.44 0.84
N PRO A 563 -21.48 -16.70 1.97
CA PRO A 563 -21.95 -17.64 3.00
C PRO A 563 -23.29 -17.21 3.61
N LYS A 564 -23.53 -15.89 3.67
CA LYS A 564 -24.79 -15.30 4.11
C LYS A 564 -25.24 -14.24 3.10
N LYS A 565 -26.35 -14.50 2.43
CA LYS A 565 -27.03 -13.51 1.57
C LYS A 565 -27.26 -12.20 2.31
N GLU A 566 -27.20 -11.10 1.59
CA GLU A 566 -27.28 -9.71 2.08
C GLU A 566 -26.12 -9.22 2.97
N PHE A 567 -25.09 -10.05 3.18
CA PHE A 567 -23.88 -9.65 3.90
C PHE A 567 -22.64 -9.74 2.98
N PRO A 568 -22.25 -8.65 2.29
CA PRO A 568 -21.21 -8.64 1.26
C PRO A 568 -19.78 -8.58 1.83
N LEU A 569 -19.53 -9.37 2.86
CA LEU A 569 -18.21 -9.55 3.44
C LEU A 569 -18.00 -11.03 3.71
N VAL A 570 -16.93 -11.58 3.15
CA VAL A 570 -16.52 -12.97 3.35
C VAL A 570 -15.13 -13.01 3.96
N PHE A 571 -14.98 -13.69 5.10
CA PHE A 571 -13.68 -14.18 5.54
C PHE A 571 -13.58 -15.66 5.19
N HIS A 572 -12.61 -16.02 4.36
CA HIS A 572 -12.28 -17.41 4.03
C HIS A 572 -11.04 -17.82 4.85
N GLY A 573 -11.28 -18.58 5.91
CA GLY A 573 -10.22 -19.11 6.76
C GLY A 573 -9.47 -20.26 6.10
N ILE A 574 -8.14 -20.18 6.07
CA ILE A 574 -7.27 -21.25 5.54
C ILE A 574 -6.25 -21.70 6.59
N LYS A 575 -5.58 -22.84 6.35
CA LYS A 575 -4.35 -23.22 7.07
C LYS A 575 -3.23 -23.48 6.05
N GLY A 576 -2.70 -22.42 5.46
CA GLY A 576 -1.65 -22.54 4.46
C GLY A 576 -0.26 -22.80 5.05
N ARG A 577 0.74 -22.82 4.16
CA ARG A 577 2.16 -22.79 4.52
C ARG A 577 2.80 -21.63 3.79
N GLU A 578 3.47 -20.77 4.55
CA GLU A 578 4.27 -19.70 3.96
C GLU A 578 5.56 -20.30 3.35
N LEU A 579 5.84 -19.90 2.11
CA LEU A 579 7.04 -20.25 1.35
C LEU A 579 7.82 -18.98 1.01
N ARG A 580 9.12 -19.14 0.75
CA ARG A 580 10.02 -18.05 0.37
C ARG A 580 11.06 -18.59 -0.61
N ALA A 581 11.32 -17.83 -1.67
CA ALA A 581 12.41 -18.13 -2.59
C ALA A 581 13.78 -17.92 -1.92
N LYS A 582 14.81 -18.60 -2.45
CA LYS A 582 16.20 -18.40 -2.04
C LYS A 582 16.61 -16.95 -2.27
N HIS A 583 17.22 -16.32 -1.27
CA HIS A 583 17.59 -14.89 -1.25
C HIS A 583 16.45 -13.86 -1.31
N SER A 584 15.18 -14.26 -1.47
CA SER A 584 14.05 -13.33 -1.45
C SER A 584 13.55 -13.06 -0.01
N PRO A 585 13.39 -11.79 0.39
CA PRO A 585 12.77 -11.40 1.65
C PRO A 585 11.23 -11.60 1.66
N SER A 586 10.63 -11.86 0.50
CA SER A 586 9.18 -11.91 0.27
C SER A 586 8.58 -13.29 0.60
N TYR A 587 7.27 -13.33 0.85
CA TYR A 587 6.53 -14.55 1.22
C TYR A 587 5.43 -14.84 0.20
N LEU A 588 5.12 -16.12 -0.01
CA LEU A 588 3.96 -16.57 -0.76
C LEU A 588 3.27 -17.73 -0.05
N ASN A 589 2.00 -17.96 -0.39
CA ASN A 589 1.15 -19.03 0.11
C ASN A 589 0.32 -19.58 -1.04
N ILE A 590 0.64 -20.81 -1.47
CA ILE A 590 0.05 -21.44 -2.64
C ILE A 590 -1.45 -21.67 -2.43
N HIS A 591 -1.84 -22.24 -1.29
CA HIS A 591 -3.24 -22.49 -0.94
C HIS A 591 -4.09 -21.22 -1.00
N GLU A 592 -3.56 -20.14 -0.45
CA GLU A 592 -4.25 -18.86 -0.49
C GLU A 592 -4.39 -18.33 -1.92
N ALA A 593 -3.36 -18.49 -2.76
CA ALA A 593 -3.41 -18.07 -4.15
C ALA A 593 -4.41 -18.90 -4.98
N SER A 594 -4.54 -20.20 -4.70
CA SER A 594 -5.54 -21.09 -5.29
C SER A 594 -6.96 -20.63 -4.95
N VAL A 595 -7.25 -20.42 -3.65
CA VAL A 595 -8.57 -19.91 -3.20
C VAL A 595 -8.91 -18.57 -3.85
N VAL A 596 -7.93 -17.68 -4.01
CA VAL A 596 -8.13 -16.39 -4.69
C VAL A 596 -8.53 -16.60 -6.16
N ARG A 597 -7.82 -17.47 -6.90
CA ARG A 597 -8.17 -17.80 -8.28
C ARG A 597 -9.61 -18.34 -8.36
N ASP A 598 -9.97 -19.25 -7.47
CA ASP A 598 -11.28 -19.89 -7.49
C ASP A 598 -12.42 -18.90 -7.22
N TYR A 599 -12.22 -17.93 -6.32
CA TYR A 599 -13.17 -16.83 -6.15
C TYR A 599 -13.28 -15.97 -7.40
N CYS A 600 -12.16 -15.59 -8.03
CA CYS A 600 -12.19 -14.83 -9.28
C CYS A 600 -12.98 -15.56 -10.37
N GLN A 601 -12.76 -16.87 -10.50
CA GLN A 601 -13.46 -17.71 -11.47
C GLN A 601 -14.96 -17.77 -11.18
N LYS A 602 -15.35 -18.10 -9.94
CA LYS A 602 -16.76 -18.16 -9.52
C LYS A 602 -17.51 -16.85 -9.74
N LEU A 603 -16.86 -15.70 -9.46
CA LEU A 603 -17.45 -14.37 -9.65
C LEU A 603 -17.70 -14.03 -11.12
N ILE A 604 -16.82 -14.47 -12.01
CA ILE A 604 -16.94 -14.21 -13.46
C ILE A 604 -17.93 -15.18 -14.11
N GLU A 605 -18.02 -16.41 -13.60
CA GLU A 605 -18.95 -17.43 -14.07
C GLU A 605 -20.39 -17.24 -13.54
N ASP A 606 -20.59 -16.42 -12.49
CA ASP A 606 -21.91 -16.07 -11.95
C ASP A 606 -22.73 -15.25 -12.97
N ARG A 607 -23.53 -15.96 -13.76
CA ARG A 607 -24.43 -15.35 -14.77
C ARG A 607 -25.55 -14.53 -14.15
N GLY A 608 -25.90 -14.76 -12.88
CA GLY A 608 -26.92 -14.01 -12.15
C GLY A 608 -26.44 -12.62 -11.72
N HIS A 609 -25.13 -12.47 -11.48
CA HIS A 609 -24.52 -11.24 -11.03
C HIS A 609 -23.27 -10.91 -11.86
N LYS A 610 -23.50 -10.37 -13.06
CA LYS A 610 -22.42 -10.12 -14.03
C LYS A 610 -21.34 -9.18 -13.47
N ILE A 611 -20.12 -9.71 -13.34
CA ILE A 611 -18.89 -8.99 -12.99
C ILE A 611 -17.84 -9.27 -14.08
N TYR A 612 -17.11 -8.24 -14.49
CA TYR A 612 -15.97 -8.40 -15.41
C TYR A 612 -14.65 -8.45 -14.66
N ALA A 613 -13.62 -9.03 -15.28
CA ALA A 613 -12.31 -9.24 -14.67
C ALA A 613 -11.67 -7.92 -14.19
N GLU A 614 -11.80 -6.83 -14.95
CA GLU A 614 -11.24 -5.51 -14.60
C GLU A 614 -11.89 -4.90 -13.35
N GLU A 615 -13.10 -5.36 -13.02
CA GLU A 615 -13.88 -4.92 -11.86
C GLU A 615 -13.51 -5.67 -10.57
N ILE A 616 -12.59 -6.64 -10.66
CA ILE A 616 -12.02 -7.38 -9.54
C ILE A 616 -10.61 -6.86 -9.25
N GLY A 617 -10.35 -6.54 -7.99
CA GLY A 617 -9.03 -6.23 -7.48
C GLY A 617 -8.57 -7.24 -6.45
N VAL A 618 -7.34 -7.75 -6.59
CA VAL A 618 -6.69 -8.61 -5.61
C VAL A 618 -5.54 -7.86 -4.96
N ILE A 619 -5.60 -7.74 -3.64
CA ILE A 619 -4.58 -7.08 -2.83
C ILE A 619 -3.77 -8.15 -2.10
N ALA A 620 -2.44 -8.07 -2.15
CA ALA A 620 -1.56 -8.90 -1.32
C ALA A 620 -0.37 -8.08 -0.77
N PRO A 621 0.03 -8.22 0.51
CA PRO A 621 1.12 -7.41 1.09
C PRO A 621 2.51 -7.78 0.56
N TYR A 622 2.66 -8.96 -0.06
CA TYR A 622 3.94 -9.52 -0.45
C TYR A 622 4.03 -9.66 -1.97
N LYS A 623 5.14 -9.16 -2.54
CA LYS A 623 5.37 -9.21 -3.99
C LYS A 623 5.39 -10.63 -4.55
N ALA A 624 5.95 -11.60 -3.81
CA ALA A 624 5.96 -13.00 -4.21
C ALA A 624 4.54 -13.58 -4.27
N GLN A 625 3.66 -13.18 -3.34
CA GLN A 625 2.25 -13.55 -3.40
C GLN A 625 1.53 -12.91 -4.58
N VAL A 626 1.77 -11.63 -4.86
CA VAL A 626 1.22 -10.95 -6.05
C VAL A 626 1.61 -11.69 -7.32
N ARG A 627 2.87 -12.11 -7.44
CA ARG A 627 3.36 -12.90 -8.58
C ARG A 627 2.68 -14.26 -8.66
N ALA A 628 2.64 -15.00 -7.56
CA ALA A 628 2.03 -16.33 -7.51
C ALA A 628 0.56 -16.29 -7.94
N ILE A 629 -0.21 -15.30 -7.45
CA ILE A 629 -1.61 -15.11 -7.84
C ILE A 629 -1.73 -14.81 -9.34
N ARG A 630 -0.93 -13.86 -9.88
CA ARG A 630 -0.95 -13.56 -11.32
C ARG A 630 -0.62 -14.79 -12.17
N GLU A 631 0.30 -15.63 -11.71
CA GLU A 631 0.71 -16.85 -12.39
C GLU A 631 -0.40 -17.92 -12.43
N LEU A 632 -1.24 -17.98 -11.38
CA LEU A 632 -2.43 -18.86 -11.35
C LEU A 632 -3.62 -18.29 -12.12
N LEU A 633 -3.79 -16.97 -12.20
CA LEU A 633 -4.90 -16.34 -12.93
C LEU A 633 -4.73 -16.38 -14.45
N ARG A 634 -3.49 -16.29 -14.96
CA ARG A 634 -3.19 -16.31 -16.40
C ARG A 634 -3.75 -17.52 -17.15
N PRO A 635 -3.48 -18.78 -16.77
CA PRO A 635 -4.00 -19.95 -17.48
C PRO A 635 -5.52 -20.06 -17.41
N ALA A 636 -6.16 -19.49 -16.38
CA ALA A 636 -7.61 -19.43 -16.25
C ALA A 636 -8.27 -18.35 -17.13
N GLY A 637 -7.50 -17.63 -17.95
CA GLY A 637 -8.02 -16.52 -18.77
C GLY A 637 -8.35 -15.25 -17.97
N LEU A 638 -7.89 -15.15 -16.72
CA LEU A 638 -8.23 -14.08 -15.77
C LEU A 638 -7.14 -13.01 -15.67
N ARG A 639 -6.46 -12.72 -16.79
CA ARG A 639 -5.31 -11.80 -16.84
C ARG A 639 -5.65 -10.34 -16.55
N ASP A 640 -6.90 -9.95 -16.78
CA ASP A 640 -7.40 -8.57 -16.65
C ASP A 640 -7.81 -8.23 -15.20
N VAL A 641 -7.80 -9.22 -14.31
CA VAL A 641 -7.91 -8.99 -12.86
C VAL A 641 -6.70 -8.19 -12.37
N THR A 642 -6.96 -7.05 -11.73
CA THR A 642 -5.87 -6.24 -11.17
C THR A 642 -5.33 -6.91 -9.91
N VAL A 643 -4.06 -7.31 -9.88
CA VAL A 643 -3.39 -7.86 -8.69
C VAL A 643 -2.26 -6.92 -8.27
N GLY A 644 -2.12 -6.59 -6.99
CA GLY A 644 -1.12 -5.61 -6.55
C GLY A 644 -0.97 -5.47 -5.03
N SER A 645 -0.04 -4.61 -4.60
CA SER A 645 0.13 -4.29 -3.17
C SER A 645 -0.91 -3.29 -2.67
N VAL A 646 -0.98 -3.12 -1.35
CA VAL A 646 -1.88 -2.13 -0.74
C VAL A 646 -1.57 -0.70 -1.24
N GLU A 647 -0.29 -0.38 -1.42
CA GLU A 647 0.18 0.91 -1.95
C GLU A 647 -0.32 1.15 -3.37
N GLN A 648 -0.28 0.13 -4.24
CA GLN A 648 -0.77 0.25 -5.62
C GLN A 648 -2.27 0.53 -5.69
N PHE A 649 -3.04 -0.02 -4.75
CA PHE A 649 -4.50 0.16 -4.68
C PHE A 649 -4.94 1.45 -3.98
N GLN A 650 -4.01 2.26 -3.46
CA GLN A 650 -4.38 3.53 -2.85
C GLN A 650 -4.98 4.48 -3.89
N GLY A 651 -6.07 5.16 -3.51
CA GLY A 651 -6.85 6.01 -4.43
C GLY A 651 -7.73 5.23 -5.44
N GLN A 652 -7.46 3.95 -5.68
CA GLN A 652 -8.27 3.09 -6.54
C GLN A 652 -9.46 2.47 -5.79
N GLU A 653 -10.42 1.94 -6.54
CA GLU A 653 -11.56 1.17 -6.05
C GLU A 653 -11.99 0.13 -7.09
N ARG A 654 -12.69 -0.91 -6.65
CA ARG A 654 -13.21 -2.01 -7.48
C ARG A 654 -14.55 -2.48 -6.96
N LYS A 655 -15.38 -3.07 -7.82
CA LYS A 655 -16.65 -3.68 -7.39
C LYS A 655 -16.38 -4.79 -6.38
N VAL A 656 -15.40 -5.65 -6.67
CA VAL A 656 -14.97 -6.71 -5.77
C VAL A 656 -13.51 -6.51 -5.38
N ILE A 657 -13.21 -6.66 -4.09
CA ILE A 657 -11.84 -6.75 -3.60
C ILE A 657 -11.64 -8.08 -2.89
N ILE A 658 -10.56 -8.77 -3.26
CA ILE A 658 -10.06 -9.95 -2.57
C ILE A 658 -8.75 -9.58 -1.89
N PHE A 659 -8.68 -9.67 -0.56
CA PHE A 659 -7.47 -9.42 0.21
C PHE A 659 -6.81 -10.72 0.65
N ALA A 660 -5.67 -11.03 0.05
CA ALA A 660 -4.83 -12.18 0.33
C ALA A 660 -3.75 -11.81 1.38
N THR A 661 -3.91 -12.25 2.62
CA THR A 661 -3.04 -11.90 3.76
C THR A 661 -1.67 -12.62 3.78
N THR A 662 -1.52 -13.74 3.07
CA THR A 662 -0.32 -14.55 2.84
C THR A 662 0.22 -15.33 4.05
N ARG A 663 0.27 -14.73 5.24
CA ARG A 663 0.96 -15.29 6.41
C ARG A 663 0.17 -16.43 7.06
N SER A 664 0.83 -17.56 7.34
CA SER A 664 0.21 -18.73 7.98
C SER A 664 1.12 -19.43 9.00
N ASN A 665 2.08 -18.70 9.59
CA ASN A 665 2.95 -19.22 10.64
C ASN A 665 2.48 -18.77 12.04
N SER A 666 1.69 -19.62 12.69
CA SER A 666 1.16 -19.38 14.03
C SER A 666 2.12 -19.75 15.17
N GLU A 667 3.30 -20.32 14.89
CA GLU A 667 4.24 -20.75 15.94
C GLU A 667 5.22 -19.65 16.37
N VAL A 668 5.32 -18.57 15.59
CA VAL A 668 6.23 -17.45 15.89
C VAL A 668 5.53 -16.30 16.61
N ASP A 669 6.31 -15.47 17.32
CA ASP A 669 5.82 -14.28 18.02
C ASP A 669 5.01 -13.35 17.10
N LYS A 670 4.00 -12.66 17.67
CA LYS A 670 3.07 -11.76 16.95
C LYS A 670 3.73 -10.87 15.89
N ARG A 671 4.85 -10.18 16.23
CA ARG A 671 5.61 -9.33 15.30
C ARG A 671 6.15 -10.09 14.11
N LYS A 672 6.74 -11.27 14.35
CA LYS A 672 7.28 -12.12 13.28
C LYS A 672 6.18 -12.78 12.46
N ALA A 673 5.07 -13.14 13.10
CA ALA A 673 3.91 -13.79 12.45
C ALA A 673 3.19 -12.85 11.47
N MET A 674 2.95 -11.60 11.88
CA MET A 674 2.10 -10.67 11.12
C MET A 674 2.87 -9.79 10.14
N GLY A 675 4.11 -9.40 10.46
CA GLY A 675 4.90 -8.50 9.60
C GLY A 675 4.12 -7.25 9.19
N PHE A 676 3.90 -7.08 7.89
CA PHE A 676 3.18 -5.91 7.33
C PHE A 676 1.70 -5.84 7.68
N LEU A 677 1.08 -6.95 8.12
CA LEU A 677 -0.33 -7.01 8.49
C LEU A 677 -0.66 -6.26 9.80
N GLN A 678 0.34 -5.97 10.64
CA GLN A 678 0.13 -5.17 11.87
C GLN A 678 -0.16 -3.70 11.60
N ASN A 679 0.13 -3.22 10.39
CA ASN A 679 -0.04 -1.82 10.06
C ASN A 679 -1.54 -1.53 9.85
N ARG A 680 -2.17 -0.89 10.84
CA ARG A 680 -3.58 -0.49 10.81
C ARG A 680 -3.96 0.34 9.57
N ARG A 681 -3.06 1.19 9.08
CA ARG A 681 -3.29 2.05 7.92
C ARG A 681 -3.40 1.20 6.64
N ARG A 682 -2.56 0.17 6.51
CA ARG A 682 -2.64 -0.81 5.40
C ARG A 682 -3.90 -1.66 5.46
N MET A 683 -4.26 -2.16 6.65
CA MET A 683 -5.50 -2.89 6.85
C MET A 683 -6.70 -2.05 6.41
N ASN A 684 -6.78 -0.80 6.89
CA ASN A 684 -7.84 0.14 6.54
C ASN A 684 -7.93 0.38 5.03
N VAL A 685 -6.81 0.66 4.36
CA VAL A 685 -6.81 0.84 2.90
C VAL A 685 -7.34 -0.42 2.22
N ALA A 686 -6.79 -1.60 2.54
CA ALA A 686 -7.15 -2.86 1.89
C ALA A 686 -8.65 -3.19 1.99
N ILE A 687 -9.24 -3.07 3.19
CA ILE A 687 -10.66 -3.43 3.40
C ILE A 687 -11.65 -2.38 2.87
N THR A 688 -11.21 -1.15 2.61
CA THR A 688 -12.07 -0.03 2.15
C THR A 688 -11.98 0.27 0.65
N ARG A 689 -11.41 -0.66 -0.13
CA ARG A 689 -11.33 -0.55 -1.60
C ARG A 689 -12.58 -1.09 -2.31
N ALA A 690 -13.36 -1.97 -1.67
CA ALA A 690 -14.51 -2.64 -2.27
C ALA A 690 -15.74 -1.73 -2.37
N GLN A 691 -16.45 -1.77 -3.49
CA GLN A 691 -17.76 -1.14 -3.62
C GLN A 691 -18.90 -2.09 -3.22
N ALA A 692 -18.89 -3.32 -3.76
CA ALA A 692 -19.99 -4.28 -3.68
C ALA A 692 -19.68 -5.53 -2.85
N LEU A 693 -18.44 -6.02 -2.83
CA LEU A 693 -18.05 -7.23 -2.11
C LEU A 693 -16.60 -7.17 -1.64
N LEU A 694 -16.38 -7.48 -0.36
CA LEU A 694 -15.04 -7.71 0.22
C LEU A 694 -14.88 -9.19 0.57
N ILE A 695 -13.83 -9.82 0.03
CA ILE A 695 -13.40 -11.17 0.42
C ILE A 695 -12.01 -11.05 1.06
N VAL A 696 -11.80 -11.64 2.22
CA VAL A 696 -10.50 -11.72 2.89
C VAL A 696 -10.12 -13.18 3.02
N VAL A 697 -8.96 -13.57 2.49
CA VAL A 697 -8.42 -14.93 2.57
C VAL A 697 -7.19 -14.93 3.46
N GLY A 698 -7.18 -15.79 4.49
CA GLY A 698 -6.07 -15.80 5.44
C GLY A 698 -6.18 -16.84 6.54
N ASP A 699 -5.08 -17.01 7.29
CA ASP A 699 -5.09 -17.88 8.46
C ASP A 699 -5.66 -17.14 9.69
N PRO A 700 -6.83 -17.54 10.22
CA PRO A 700 -7.43 -16.88 11.37
C PRO A 700 -6.54 -16.93 12.61
N GLU A 701 -5.72 -17.98 12.79
CA GLU A 701 -4.86 -18.13 13.97
C GLU A 701 -3.66 -17.19 13.94
N VAL A 702 -3.22 -16.77 12.75
CA VAL A 702 -2.16 -15.77 12.60
C VAL A 702 -2.74 -14.37 12.78
N LEU A 703 -3.82 -14.07 12.07
CA LEU A 703 -4.49 -12.76 12.11
C LEU A 703 -5.06 -12.46 13.51
N GLY A 704 -5.66 -13.45 14.17
CA GLY A 704 -6.28 -13.31 15.49
C GLY A 704 -5.31 -12.99 16.63
N LYS A 705 -3.98 -13.08 16.42
CA LYS A 705 -2.97 -12.60 17.38
C LYS A 705 -2.92 -11.08 17.50
N ASP A 706 -3.42 -10.37 16.51
CA ASP A 706 -3.57 -8.92 16.55
C ASP A 706 -4.99 -8.55 16.99
N GLU A 707 -5.08 -7.67 17.99
CA GLU A 707 -6.36 -7.37 18.64
C GLU A 707 -7.31 -6.68 17.66
N LEU A 708 -6.79 -5.80 16.79
CA LEU A 708 -7.58 -5.11 15.79
C LEU A 708 -8.09 -6.10 14.73
N TRP A 709 -7.22 -6.94 14.19
CA TRP A 709 -7.65 -8.03 13.28
C TRP A 709 -8.66 -8.96 13.92
N ARG A 710 -8.46 -9.36 15.18
CA ARG A 710 -9.39 -10.24 15.91
C ARG A 710 -10.78 -9.63 16.00
N THR A 711 -10.92 -8.31 16.20
CA THR A 711 -12.24 -7.66 16.16
C THR A 711 -12.90 -7.72 14.78
N PHE A 712 -12.12 -7.60 13.70
CA PHE A 712 -12.63 -7.74 12.33
C PHE A 712 -13.10 -9.17 12.03
N LEU A 713 -12.32 -10.16 12.45
CA LEU A 713 -12.68 -11.59 12.34
C LEU A 713 -13.94 -11.91 13.14
N ASN A 714 -14.06 -11.37 14.36
CA ASN A 714 -15.26 -11.50 15.18
C ASN A 714 -16.49 -10.89 14.49
N TYR A 715 -16.35 -9.70 13.89
CA TYR A 715 -17.42 -9.07 13.12
C TYR A 715 -17.89 -9.94 11.96
N ALA A 716 -16.96 -10.45 11.13
CA ALA A 716 -17.29 -11.34 10.02
C ALA A 716 -18.00 -12.62 10.49
N CYS A 717 -17.48 -13.27 11.55
CA CYS A 717 -18.03 -14.51 12.08
C CYS A 717 -19.42 -14.32 12.70
N VAL A 718 -19.62 -13.31 13.56
CA VAL A 718 -20.91 -13.04 14.22
C VAL A 718 -22.00 -12.70 13.20
N ARG A 719 -21.63 -12.02 12.11
CA ARG A 719 -22.54 -11.69 10.99
C ARG A 719 -22.72 -12.82 9.98
N LYS A 720 -22.11 -13.99 10.23
CA LYS A 720 -22.18 -15.20 9.39
C LYS A 720 -21.54 -15.04 7.99
N GLY A 721 -20.61 -14.10 7.83
CA GLY A 721 -19.80 -13.95 6.61
C GLY A 721 -18.51 -14.75 6.65
N TRP A 722 -18.54 -16.00 7.11
CA TRP A 722 -17.36 -16.84 7.32
C TRP A 722 -17.47 -18.15 6.55
N THR A 723 -16.35 -18.61 5.98
CA THR A 723 -16.21 -19.95 5.39
C THR A 723 -14.79 -20.48 5.60
N GLY A 724 -14.57 -21.78 5.36
CA GLY A 724 -13.29 -22.46 5.59
C GLY A 724 -13.00 -22.69 7.09
N LYS A 725 -11.72 -22.64 7.46
CA LYS A 725 -11.25 -22.89 8.84
C LYS A 725 -11.91 -21.94 9.84
N ALA A 726 -12.62 -22.49 10.82
CA ALA A 726 -13.20 -21.74 11.94
C ALA A 726 -12.12 -21.19 12.89
N PRO A 727 -12.38 -20.06 13.58
CA PRO A 727 -11.46 -19.53 14.58
C PRO A 727 -11.41 -20.44 15.83
N SER A 728 -10.23 -20.57 16.45
CA SER A 728 -10.05 -21.35 17.69
C SER A 728 -10.61 -20.68 18.96
N TRP A 729 -10.99 -19.40 18.87
CA TRP A 729 -11.52 -18.61 19.99
C TRP A 729 -13.02 -18.34 19.83
N ASN A 730 -13.68 -17.93 20.92
CA ASN A 730 -15.07 -17.52 20.90
C ASN A 730 -15.23 -16.12 20.26
N PRO A 731 -15.87 -15.99 19.09
CA PRO A 731 -15.98 -14.72 18.37
C PRO A 731 -16.89 -13.70 19.05
N ARG A 732 -17.65 -14.11 20.07
CA ARG A 732 -18.52 -13.23 20.86
C ARG A 732 -17.83 -12.64 22.09
N GLU A 733 -16.59 -13.02 22.38
CA GLU A 733 -15.82 -12.38 23.45
C GLU A 733 -15.36 -10.98 23.03
N ASP A 734 -15.41 -10.04 23.97
CA ASP A 734 -14.89 -8.70 23.76
C ASP A 734 -13.37 -8.73 23.70
N VAL A 735 -12.82 -7.99 22.75
CA VAL A 735 -11.37 -7.85 22.56
C VAL A 735 -11.00 -6.42 22.91
N HIS A 736 -10.14 -6.26 23.92
CA HIS A 736 -9.58 -4.96 24.23
C HIS A 736 -8.56 -4.57 23.16
N VAL A 737 -8.80 -3.45 22.47
CA VAL A 737 -7.86 -2.88 21.50
C VAL A 737 -7.25 -1.61 22.08
N PRO A 738 -5.95 -1.60 22.43
CA PRO A 738 -5.30 -0.42 23.00
C PRO A 738 -5.49 0.82 22.10
N GLY A 739 -5.84 1.95 22.71
CA GLY A 739 -6.06 3.21 22.00
C GLY A 739 -7.45 3.37 21.36
N TYR A 740 -8.34 2.39 21.48
CA TYR A 740 -9.73 2.50 21.07
C TYR A 740 -10.65 2.42 22.29
N LYS A 741 -11.56 3.39 22.42
CA LYS A 741 -12.65 3.26 23.38
C LYS A 741 -13.56 2.15 22.86
N VAL A 742 -13.72 1.08 23.65
CA VAL A 742 -14.80 0.12 23.41
C VAL A 742 -16.09 0.89 23.63
N MET A 743 -16.66 1.44 22.55
CA MET A 743 -18.04 1.89 22.57
C MET A 743 -18.86 0.65 22.97
N PRO A 744 -19.67 0.72 24.06
CA PRO A 744 -20.46 -0.41 24.50
C PRO A 744 -21.20 -0.98 23.29
N ARG A 745 -21.33 -2.31 23.19
CA ARG A 745 -22.29 -2.89 22.26
C ARG A 745 -23.62 -2.18 22.54
N PRO A 746 -24.22 -1.50 21.56
CA PRO A 746 -25.54 -0.91 21.75
C PRO A 746 -26.46 -2.05 22.18
N GLY A 747 -26.83 -2.05 23.47
CA GLY A 747 -28.00 -2.76 23.94
C GLY A 747 -29.18 -2.00 23.39
N GLY A 748 -29.53 -2.29 22.14
CA GLY A 748 -30.49 -1.50 21.37
C GLY A 748 -29.90 -1.10 20.03
N VAL A 749 -30.53 -1.61 18.98
CA VAL A 749 -30.62 -1.10 17.62
C VAL A 749 -29.87 0.23 17.43
N VAL A 750 -28.72 0.18 16.75
CA VAL A 750 -28.08 1.41 16.26
C VAL A 750 -29.04 2.06 15.28
N GLU A 751 -29.32 3.35 15.40
CA GLU A 751 -30.16 4.14 14.46
C GLU A 751 -29.57 4.28 13.03
N GLY A 752 -28.81 3.28 12.56
CA GLY A 752 -28.62 2.95 11.14
C GLY A 752 -29.44 1.72 10.71
N GLU A 753 -30.21 1.12 11.62
CA GLU A 753 -30.95 -0.14 11.43
C GLU A 753 -32.41 0.06 10.98
N SER A 754 -32.90 1.29 10.78
CA SER A 754 -34.30 1.56 10.38
C SER A 754 -34.65 1.30 8.90
N TYR A 755 -33.77 0.65 8.13
CA TYR A 755 -34.07 0.31 6.73
C TYR A 755 -34.00 -1.19 6.42
N VAL A 756 -33.91 -2.03 7.45
CA VAL A 756 -33.96 -3.49 7.32
C VAL A 756 -34.97 -4.02 8.32
N ASP A 757 -36.25 -3.67 8.18
CA ASP A 757 -37.30 -4.54 8.71
C ASP A 757 -38.65 -4.32 8.02
N GLY A 758 -38.91 -5.19 7.05
CA GLY A 758 -40.23 -5.50 6.55
C GLY A 758 -40.59 -6.94 6.94
N LYS A 759 -40.83 -7.15 8.24
CA LYS A 759 -41.59 -8.27 8.87
C LYS A 759 -41.15 -9.71 8.53
N SER A 760 -40.71 -10.45 9.55
CA SER A 760 -41.59 -11.33 10.34
C SER A 760 -40.75 -12.26 11.23
N GLU A 761 -41.01 -12.20 12.53
CA GLU A 761 -40.59 -13.17 13.53
C GLU A 761 -41.07 -14.57 13.17
N ASN A 762 -40.19 -15.56 13.25
CA ASN A 762 -40.53 -16.82 13.89
C ASN A 762 -39.26 -17.58 14.32
N ILE A 763 -39.29 -17.92 15.61
CA ILE A 763 -38.42 -18.85 16.32
C ILE A 763 -38.46 -20.22 15.62
N TYR A 764 -37.35 -20.97 15.53
CA TYR A 764 -37.25 -22.40 15.92
C TYR A 764 -35.90 -23.05 15.55
N ARG A 765 -35.36 -23.72 16.58
CA ARG A 765 -34.62 -24.99 16.70
C ARG A 765 -33.88 -25.62 15.49
N PHE A 766 -32.62 -25.93 15.80
CA PHE A 766 -31.73 -26.90 15.16
C PHE A 766 -32.42 -28.17 14.64
N PHE A 767 -32.10 -28.54 13.41
CA PHE A 767 -31.93 -29.93 13.01
C PHE A 767 -30.73 -30.06 12.06
N SER A 768 -29.83 -30.95 12.43
CA SER A 768 -28.86 -31.59 11.57
C SER A 768 -29.58 -32.52 10.59
N ARG A 769 -29.30 -32.44 9.29
CA ARG A 769 -29.17 -33.63 8.45
C ARG A 769 -28.42 -33.32 7.16
N SER A 770 -27.49 -34.23 6.90
CA SER A 770 -26.76 -34.54 5.69
C SER A 770 -27.68 -34.80 4.50
N GLU A 771 -27.26 -34.37 3.31
CA GLU A 771 -27.49 -35.10 2.07
C GLU A 771 -26.24 -34.98 1.19
N GLU A 772 -25.92 -36.11 0.56
CA GLU A 772 -24.68 -36.46 -0.08
C GLU A 772 -24.56 -35.86 -1.49
N ALA A 773 -23.36 -35.42 -1.84
CA ALA A 773 -22.90 -35.37 -3.21
C ALA A 773 -21.48 -35.96 -3.20
N GLU A 774 -21.38 -37.20 -3.67
CA GLU A 774 -20.11 -37.87 -3.93
C GLU A 774 -19.48 -37.24 -5.17
N GLU A 775 -18.39 -36.50 -5.00
CA GLU A 775 -17.43 -36.21 -6.07
C GLU A 775 -16.17 -37.03 -5.80
N GLU A 776 -15.76 -37.81 -6.80
CA GLU A 776 -14.66 -38.76 -6.80
C GLU A 776 -13.34 -38.09 -6.35
N ALA A 777 -12.89 -38.42 -5.16
CA ALA A 777 -11.52 -38.17 -4.72
C ALA A 777 -10.66 -39.37 -5.11
N GLU A 778 -9.60 -39.14 -5.89
CA GLU A 778 -8.57 -40.15 -6.14
C GLU A 778 -7.99 -40.66 -4.81
N GLU A 779 -8.21 -41.94 -4.50
CA GLU A 779 -7.67 -42.62 -3.33
C GLU A 779 -6.19 -42.97 -3.57
N GLU A 780 -5.26 -42.22 -2.97
CA GLU A 780 -3.88 -42.70 -2.80
C GLU A 780 -3.80 -43.65 -1.59
N GLU A 781 -3.75 -44.95 -1.85
CA GLU A 781 -3.45 -45.98 -0.84
C GLU A 781 -1.95 -46.02 -0.50
N GLY A 782 -1.57 -45.38 0.60
CA GLY A 782 -0.24 -45.57 1.21
C GLY A 782 -0.20 -46.83 2.09
N THR A 783 0.52 -47.88 1.66
CA THR A 783 0.79 -49.05 2.50
C THR A 783 2.12 -48.88 3.22
N ILE A 784 2.10 -48.77 4.55
CA ILE A 784 3.32 -48.85 5.38
C ILE A 784 3.45 -50.28 5.90
N SER A 785 4.41 -51.02 5.35
CA SER A 785 4.78 -52.35 5.85
C SER A 785 5.76 -52.23 7.02
N TRP A 786 5.50 -52.98 8.09
CA TRP A 786 6.42 -53.20 9.21
C TRP A 786 6.97 -54.62 9.15
#